data_AF-A0A0W0UHI1-F1
#
_entry.id   AF-A0A0W0UHI1-F1
#
_cell.length_a   1.000
_cell.length_b   1.000
_cell.length_c   1.000
_cell.angle_alpha   90.00
_cell.angle_beta   90.00
_cell.angle_gamma   90.00
#
_symmetry.space_group_name_H-M   'P 1'
#
loop_
_entity.id
_entity.type
_entity.pdbx_description
1 polymer ?
#
loop_
_entity_poly.entity_id
_entity_poly.type
_entity_poly.pdbx_seq_one_letter_code
_entity_poly.pdbx_strand_id
1 'polypeptide(L)'
;MKHLYQFLKTFARLPGKFETNEDNNQAQELYYFLELGTTFLNSITSTVSFGSSQIQEFDKYFEEYATHLLGLSPTVKGPRTYQLLTKGLENLALDLIELQQLIAKKQTQELSKQPPNPKELENLDKQQKRVELLERNLAEFRGNVKEEVRLFEEKFPDATYPNKPLTKAQPVDLKFGTRTDSIGLDPFNLRSFAEQDIGERLKLQALLEEHTKAAGSDNIPHIFHTIWLGSEWPAMGMREIPLLSNEKGPYILKQLEANVSSVKETNPDACHLLWTDREDIPEAMQNWCSSRNIDIVQIHKIFPLKGDKLEQELYAIYLNEKSRQSYAAAADVLRLMILRTFEGIYLDVDIKVREQLGEIAAKHGIRLNMGRVAYAGKGVNQKGLCNNDIMMANANGKELLESFCQELINNYHKTYAEIFKDNVPVDNTVIRYAKSFKDIIYYFLFKMTPVLTTGPGIVLGYFNKTKDSIPFEEHALDSKPFYMENIQTWIFTENDLYHKKNLEFYFENRESAIKHIITYVLHDLRREPRALRLDYYQTAIKKYDIGDEILKALITHAPEALKQVEHIQAFGEMCPNSTDNVLAAIDQGIFEKLDSKAFQPKLSPSSGKEEKSEEESETKIFNEKKEFLVTLKDEVMKSHWNTRGRDFRLLYRIVPDGIQSLRNILIKLPAKEEKNDNKLIETLFEQVEHVLKQKQQEYKGPGRRQKETREFYQEKYNECQTIVSKEGKSPILLLP
;
A
#
# COMPACT_ATOMS: atom_id res chain seq x y z
N MET A 1 20.71 16.36 27.60
CA MET A 1 20.26 15.40 26.57
C MET A 1 20.16 13.97 27.08
N LYS A 2 19.28 13.75 28.06
CA LYS A 2 18.89 12.43 28.60
C LYS A 2 17.45 12.44 29.10
N HIS A 3 16.98 13.61 29.52
CA HIS A 3 15.67 13.83 30.10
C HIS A 3 14.56 13.40 29.13
N LEU A 4 14.56 13.91 27.90
CA LEU A 4 13.51 13.62 26.93
C LEU A 4 13.50 12.15 26.50
N TYR A 5 14.68 11.58 26.23
CA TYR A 5 14.82 10.17 25.85
C TYR A 5 14.30 9.21 26.93
N GLN A 6 14.62 9.45 28.21
CA GLN A 6 14.17 8.57 29.30
C GLN A 6 12.68 8.76 29.61
N PHE A 7 12.15 9.98 29.46
CA PHE A 7 10.72 10.24 29.55
C PHE A 7 9.95 9.46 28.47
N LEU A 8 10.29 9.63 27.19
CA LEU A 8 9.64 8.92 26.08
C LEU A 8 9.74 7.40 26.22
N LYS A 9 10.92 6.87 26.54
CA LYS A 9 11.16 5.44 26.78
C LYS A 9 10.34 4.86 27.94
N THR A 10 9.97 5.69 28.92
CA THR A 10 9.09 5.30 30.03
C THR A 10 7.62 5.41 29.61
N PHE A 11 7.25 6.47 28.91
CA PHE A 11 5.92 6.73 28.39
C PHE A 11 5.44 5.62 27.42
N ALA A 12 6.30 5.18 26.49
CA ALA A 12 6.04 4.07 25.56
C ALA A 12 5.85 2.70 26.25
N ARG A 13 6.04 2.62 27.57
CA ARG A 13 5.84 1.41 28.39
C ARG A 13 4.63 1.51 29.33
N LEU A 14 3.85 2.59 29.25
CA LEU A 14 2.63 2.76 30.04
C LEU A 14 1.51 1.84 29.52
N PRO A 15 1.05 0.85 30.30
CA PRO A 15 -0.16 0.11 29.94
C PRO A 15 -1.39 0.99 30.20
N GLY A 16 -2.37 0.93 29.30
CA GLY A 16 -3.65 1.59 29.48
C GLY A 16 -4.51 1.49 28.24
N LYS A 17 -5.84 1.62 28.43
CA LYS A 17 -6.74 1.95 27.32
C LYS A 17 -6.38 3.32 26.73
N PHE A 18 -6.85 3.57 25.52
CA PHE A 18 -7.06 4.92 25.02
C PHE A 18 -8.48 5.33 25.42
N GLU A 19 -8.65 6.53 25.98
CA GLU A 19 -9.98 7.02 26.39
C GLU A 19 -10.76 7.55 25.18
N THR A 20 -10.05 8.19 24.25
CA THR A 20 -10.49 8.57 22.91
C THR A 20 -9.47 8.09 21.87
N ASN A 21 -9.87 8.06 20.60
CA ASN A 21 -8.89 7.93 19.52
C ASN A 21 -8.04 9.22 19.47
N GLU A 22 -8.62 10.42 19.57
CA GLU A 22 -7.90 11.72 19.67
C GLU A 22 -6.65 11.69 20.57
N ASP A 23 -6.77 11.21 21.82
CA ASP A 23 -5.63 11.21 22.76
C ASP A 23 -4.54 10.22 22.37
N ASN A 24 -4.89 9.05 21.82
CA ASN A 24 -3.90 8.16 21.19
C ASN A 24 -3.19 8.87 20.04
N ASN A 25 -3.97 9.55 19.22
CA ASN A 25 -3.58 10.05 17.92
C ASN A 25 -2.61 11.23 18.05
N GLN A 26 -3.00 12.26 18.82
CA GLN A 26 -2.12 13.38 19.11
C GLN A 26 -0.94 12.95 19.99
N ALA A 27 -1.09 11.97 20.89
CA ALA A 27 0.04 11.43 21.63
C ALA A 27 1.05 10.68 20.75
N GLN A 28 0.63 9.98 19.68
CA GLN A 28 1.55 9.37 18.72
C GLN A 28 2.34 10.42 17.94
N GLU A 29 1.68 11.50 17.50
CA GLU A 29 2.33 12.62 16.80
C GLU A 29 3.31 13.37 17.69
N LEU A 30 2.89 13.73 18.92
CA LEU A 30 3.76 14.38 19.90
C LEU A 30 4.91 13.47 20.34
N TYR A 31 4.67 12.17 20.53
CA TYR A 31 5.74 11.21 20.83
C TYR A 31 6.77 11.17 19.69
N TYR A 32 6.32 11.04 18.45
CA TYR A 32 7.19 11.00 17.27
C TYR A 32 7.96 12.31 17.09
N PHE A 33 7.29 13.46 17.29
CA PHE A 33 7.93 14.77 17.25
C PHE A 33 8.98 14.94 18.36
N LEU A 34 8.72 14.50 19.58
CA LEU A 34 9.69 14.53 20.67
C LEU A 34 10.82 13.50 20.49
N GLU A 35 10.57 12.39 19.80
CA GLU A 35 11.59 11.43 19.36
C GLU A 35 12.48 12.01 18.23
N LEU A 36 11.90 12.78 17.29
CA LEU A 36 12.66 13.58 16.33
C LEU A 36 13.50 14.65 17.04
N GLY A 37 12.94 15.36 18.03
CA GLY A 37 13.68 16.31 18.86
C GLY A 37 14.83 15.65 19.63
N THR A 38 14.60 14.46 20.18
CA THR A 38 15.64 13.63 20.82
C THR A 38 16.72 13.21 19.82
N THR A 39 16.34 12.84 18.59
CA THR A 39 17.27 12.45 17.52
C THR A 39 18.12 13.64 17.07
N PHE A 40 17.48 14.78 16.81
CA PHE A 40 18.08 16.07 16.49
C PHE A 40 19.09 16.51 17.56
N LEU A 41 18.70 16.51 18.84
CA LEU A 41 19.58 16.83 19.97
C LEU A 41 20.81 15.92 19.97
N ASN A 42 20.61 14.59 19.91
CA ASN A 42 21.69 13.60 19.88
C ASN A 42 22.66 13.83 18.70
N SER A 43 22.14 14.15 17.52
CA SER A 43 22.95 14.57 16.38
C SER A 43 23.83 15.78 16.72
N ILE A 44 23.29 16.83 17.36
CA ILE A 44 24.09 18.02 17.72
C ILE A 44 25.25 17.66 18.64
N THR A 45 25.03 16.95 19.75
CA THR A 45 26.16 16.62 20.67
C THR A 45 27.23 15.77 20.00
N SER A 46 26.88 14.96 18.99
CA SER A 46 27.87 14.25 18.17
C SER A 46 28.52 15.10 17.07
N THR A 47 27.97 16.29 16.74
CA THR A 47 28.43 17.18 15.67
C THR A 47 28.99 18.54 16.13
N VAL A 48 29.15 18.82 17.44
CA VAL A 48 29.84 20.02 17.97
C VAL A 48 31.37 20.01 17.75
N SER A 49 31.84 19.52 16.61
CA SER A 49 33.22 19.64 16.08
C SER A 49 33.37 19.02 14.68
N PHE A 50 32.44 19.29 13.76
CA PHE A 50 32.43 18.67 12.42
C PHE A 50 32.22 19.68 11.28
N GLY A 51 32.47 19.22 10.06
CA GLY A 51 32.69 20.06 8.88
C GLY A 51 31.42 20.68 8.29
N SER A 52 31.64 21.62 7.36
CA SER A 52 30.57 22.46 6.79
C SER A 52 29.45 21.70 6.05
N SER A 53 29.68 20.46 5.60
CA SER A 53 28.64 19.60 5.02
C SER A 53 27.70 19.00 6.09
N GLN A 54 28.25 18.59 7.23
CA GLN A 54 27.48 18.05 8.35
C GLN A 54 26.66 19.16 9.03
N ILE A 55 27.16 20.40 8.98
CA ILE A 55 26.39 21.59 9.38
C ILE A 55 25.23 21.82 8.40
N GLN A 56 25.44 21.75 7.07
CA GLN A 56 24.33 21.91 6.10
C GLN A 56 23.23 20.84 6.23
N GLU A 57 23.60 19.58 6.52
CA GLU A 57 22.61 18.53 6.81
C GLU A 57 21.86 18.79 8.12
N PHE A 58 22.57 19.21 9.17
CA PHE A 58 21.96 19.65 10.43
C PHE A 58 20.99 20.82 10.23
N ASP A 59 21.35 21.82 9.43
CA ASP A 59 20.57 23.03 9.20
C ASP A 59 19.23 22.72 8.53
N LYS A 60 19.22 21.79 7.56
CA LYS A 60 17.99 21.30 6.94
C LYS A 60 17.08 20.63 7.98
N TYR A 61 17.60 19.70 8.78
CA TYR A 61 16.80 19.05 9.83
C TYR A 61 16.35 20.04 10.92
N PHE A 62 17.13 21.09 11.20
CA PHE A 62 16.76 22.17 12.12
C PHE A 62 15.55 22.95 11.58
N GLU A 63 15.60 23.42 10.33
CA GLU A 63 14.53 24.20 9.71
C GLU A 63 13.25 23.37 9.56
N GLU A 64 13.37 22.09 9.17
CA GLU A 64 12.26 21.15 9.18
C GLU A 64 11.68 20.99 10.60
N TYR A 65 12.50 20.73 11.63
CA TYR A 65 12.03 20.53 13.00
C TYR A 65 11.36 21.78 13.60
N ALA A 66 11.96 22.96 13.41
CA ALA A 66 11.44 24.23 13.89
C ALA A 66 10.11 24.63 13.19
N THR A 67 9.96 24.29 11.91
CA THR A 67 8.70 24.50 11.17
C THR A 67 7.59 23.57 11.67
N HIS A 68 7.90 22.30 11.93
CA HIS A 68 6.91 21.37 12.50
C HIS A 68 6.52 21.74 13.94
N LEU A 69 7.46 22.22 14.77
CA LEU A 69 7.18 22.68 16.15
C LEU A 69 6.10 23.77 16.19
N LEU A 70 6.21 24.77 15.33
CA LEU A 70 5.24 25.87 15.23
C LEU A 70 3.94 25.46 14.50
N GLY A 71 3.95 24.33 13.79
CA GLY A 71 2.79 23.76 13.09
C GLY A 71 1.94 22.80 13.94
N LEU A 72 2.45 22.31 15.08
CA LEU A 72 1.70 21.44 16.00
C LEU A 72 0.54 22.20 16.65
N SER A 73 -0.58 21.51 16.87
CA SER A 73 -1.66 22.07 17.69
C SER A 73 -1.29 22.04 19.18
N PRO A 74 -1.45 23.15 19.92
CA PRO A 74 -1.18 23.20 21.37
C PRO A 74 -2.26 22.49 22.21
N THR A 75 -3.39 22.12 21.59
CA THR A 75 -4.59 21.55 22.23
C THR A 75 -4.27 20.30 23.05
N VAL A 76 -4.91 20.14 24.21
CA VAL A 76 -4.77 18.93 25.04
C VAL A 76 -5.98 18.00 24.81
N LYS A 77 -5.85 17.04 23.87
CA LYS A 77 -6.93 16.09 23.55
C LYS A 77 -7.18 14.99 24.59
N GLY A 78 -6.28 14.79 25.55
CA GLY A 78 -6.47 13.81 26.63
C GLY A 78 -5.25 13.62 27.54
N PRO A 79 -5.30 12.66 28.48
CA PRO A 79 -4.30 12.53 29.54
C PRO A 79 -2.91 12.10 29.06
N ARG A 80 -2.78 11.41 27.92
CA ARG A 80 -1.47 11.05 27.33
C ARG A 80 -0.84 12.25 26.62
N THR A 81 -1.65 12.95 25.85
CA THR A 81 -1.31 14.22 25.20
C THR A 81 -0.85 15.25 26.24
N TYR A 82 -1.63 15.40 27.33
CA TYR A 82 -1.30 16.23 28.49
C TYR A 82 0.11 15.92 29.04
N GLN A 83 0.46 14.64 29.23
CA GLN A 83 1.79 14.26 29.71
C GLN A 83 2.91 14.59 28.72
N LEU A 84 2.69 14.41 27.42
CA LEU A 84 3.69 14.74 26.40
C LEU A 84 3.87 16.26 26.23
N LEU A 85 2.80 17.04 26.33
CA LEU A 85 2.87 18.51 26.28
C LEU A 85 3.48 19.11 27.54
N THR A 86 3.07 18.67 28.73
CA THR A 86 3.67 19.16 29.99
C THR A 86 5.10 18.65 30.16
N LYS A 87 5.24 17.36 30.49
CA LYS A 87 6.53 16.76 30.85
C LYS A 87 7.46 16.65 29.65
N GLY A 88 6.96 16.38 28.44
CA GLY A 88 7.81 16.28 27.24
C GLY A 88 8.46 17.61 26.85
N LEU A 89 7.71 18.72 26.82
CA LEU A 89 8.28 20.03 26.49
C LEU A 89 9.21 20.57 27.60
N GLU A 90 8.96 20.22 28.87
CA GLU A 90 9.89 20.50 29.97
C GLU A 90 11.21 19.72 29.82
N ASN A 91 11.14 18.42 29.52
CA ASN A 91 12.32 17.59 29.32
C ASN A 91 13.12 18.02 28.06
N LEU A 92 12.43 18.50 27.01
CA LEU A 92 13.04 19.12 25.83
C LEU A 92 13.78 20.43 26.19
N ALA A 93 13.16 21.31 26.98
CA ALA A 93 13.77 22.57 27.40
C ALA A 93 15.03 22.35 28.27
N LEU A 94 15.00 21.39 29.20
CA LEU A 94 16.18 20.99 29.99
C LEU A 94 17.32 20.47 29.10
N ASP A 95 17.00 19.65 28.11
CA ASP A 95 17.99 19.09 27.19
C ASP A 95 18.56 20.14 26.20
N LEU A 96 17.86 21.26 25.94
CA LEU A 96 18.37 22.43 25.21
C LEU A 96 19.33 23.30 26.05
N ILE A 97 19.04 23.50 27.34
CA ILE A 97 19.92 24.27 28.24
C ILE A 97 21.29 23.58 28.39
N GLU A 98 21.31 22.25 28.52
CA GLU A 98 22.58 21.48 28.51
C GLU A 98 23.37 21.69 27.19
N LEU A 99 22.68 21.83 26.06
CA LEU A 99 23.32 22.03 24.76
C LEU A 99 23.92 23.44 24.62
N GLN A 100 23.23 24.50 25.07
CA GLN A 100 23.80 25.85 25.12
C GLN A 100 25.08 25.89 25.97
N GLN A 101 25.07 25.22 27.13
CA GLN A 101 26.25 25.11 27.99
C GLN A 101 27.40 24.35 27.31
N LEU A 102 27.11 23.33 26.50
CA LEU A 102 28.10 22.61 25.70
C LEU A 102 28.71 23.49 24.60
N ILE A 103 27.89 24.28 23.89
CA ILE A 103 28.35 25.20 22.84
C ILE A 103 29.21 26.33 23.44
N ALA A 104 28.76 26.99 24.51
CA ALA A 104 29.53 28.05 25.19
C ALA A 104 30.87 27.53 25.76
N LYS A 105 30.89 26.29 26.29
CA LYS A 105 32.11 25.61 26.73
C LYS A 105 33.06 25.34 25.55
N LYS A 106 32.53 24.91 24.40
CA LYS A 106 33.31 24.68 23.17
C LYS A 106 33.88 25.98 22.60
N GLN A 107 33.10 27.07 22.56
CA GLN A 107 33.57 28.40 22.18
C GLN A 107 34.73 28.86 23.09
N THR A 108 34.57 28.69 24.40
CA THR A 108 35.63 29.02 25.39
C THR A 108 36.90 28.17 25.17
N GLN A 109 36.75 26.88 24.87
CA GLN A 109 37.87 26.00 24.52
C GLN A 109 38.57 26.43 23.21
N GLU A 110 37.81 26.82 22.19
CA GLU A 110 38.37 27.26 20.90
C GLU A 110 39.11 28.59 21.03
N LEU A 111 38.55 29.56 21.76
CA LEU A 111 39.19 30.85 22.08
C LEU A 111 40.47 30.70 22.92
N SER A 112 40.61 29.60 23.69
CA SER A 112 41.81 29.33 24.48
C SER A 112 42.99 28.77 23.68
N LYS A 113 42.80 28.39 22.42
CA LYS A 113 43.88 27.93 21.53
C LYS A 113 44.70 29.11 21.00
N GLN A 114 45.95 28.84 20.64
CA GLN A 114 46.82 29.82 19.99
C GLN A 114 47.39 29.24 18.68
N PRO A 115 46.92 29.69 17.49
CA PRO A 115 45.76 30.56 17.27
C PRO A 115 44.40 29.83 17.46
N PRO A 116 43.31 30.55 17.75
CA PRO A 116 41.94 30.02 17.61
C PRO A 116 41.60 29.70 16.15
N ASN A 117 40.76 28.70 15.88
CA ASN A 117 40.27 28.44 14.53
C ASN A 117 39.06 29.35 14.20
N PRO A 118 39.18 30.35 13.31
CA PRO A 118 38.08 31.27 13.02
C PRO A 118 36.87 30.59 12.39
N LYS A 119 37.09 29.53 11.58
CA LYS A 119 35.99 28.77 10.96
C LYS A 119 35.21 27.96 11.99
N GLU A 120 35.87 27.45 13.03
CA GLU A 120 35.21 26.73 14.11
C GLU A 120 34.41 27.67 15.01
N LEU A 121 34.94 28.86 15.31
CA LEU A 121 34.20 29.92 16.00
C LEU A 121 32.95 30.36 15.21
N GLU A 122 33.07 30.54 13.89
CA GLU A 122 31.94 30.84 12.99
C GLU A 122 30.88 29.73 12.99
N ASN A 123 31.30 28.45 12.99
CA ASN A 123 30.41 27.30 13.07
C ASN A 123 29.65 27.26 14.42
N LEU A 124 30.36 27.50 15.53
CA LEU A 124 29.80 27.49 16.88
C LEU A 124 28.83 28.67 17.11
N ASP A 125 29.11 29.85 16.54
CA ASP A 125 28.21 31.00 16.53
C ASP A 125 26.89 30.70 15.77
N LYS A 126 26.98 30.05 14.60
CA LYS A 126 25.80 29.59 13.84
C LYS A 126 25.00 28.53 14.59
N GLN A 127 25.66 27.59 15.27
CA GLN A 127 24.99 26.60 16.12
C GLN A 127 24.28 27.27 17.31
N GLN A 128 24.94 28.22 18.00
CA GLN A 128 24.35 28.98 19.10
C GLN A 128 23.06 29.71 18.69
N LYS A 129 23.11 30.49 17.59
CA LYS A 129 21.97 31.24 17.05
C LYS A 129 20.78 30.36 16.65
N ARG A 130 21.03 29.10 16.28
CA ARG A 130 19.99 28.11 15.98
C ARG A 130 19.35 27.57 17.25
N VAL A 131 20.14 27.24 18.27
CA VAL A 131 19.59 26.83 19.57
C VAL A 131 18.76 27.96 20.20
N GLU A 132 19.18 29.23 20.07
CA GLU A 132 18.41 30.42 20.47
C GLU A 132 17.14 30.66 19.64
N LEU A 133 17.08 30.21 18.39
CA LEU A 133 15.85 30.24 17.59
C LEU A 133 14.89 29.12 18.01
N LEU A 134 15.39 27.91 18.23
CA LEU A 134 14.55 26.81 18.71
C LEU A 134 14.05 27.04 20.14
N GLU A 135 14.84 27.64 21.03
CA GLU A 135 14.40 28.03 22.36
C GLU A 135 13.25 29.05 22.29
N ARG A 136 13.34 30.06 21.41
CA ARG A 136 12.24 31.02 21.20
C ARG A 136 10.99 30.35 20.64
N ASN A 137 11.11 29.51 19.61
CA ASN A 137 9.97 28.79 19.04
C ASN A 137 9.33 27.83 20.07
N LEU A 138 10.15 27.21 20.93
CA LEU A 138 9.66 26.36 22.03
C LEU A 138 9.02 27.18 23.15
N ALA A 139 9.52 28.37 23.46
CA ALA A 139 8.92 29.28 24.44
C ALA A 139 7.56 29.81 23.95
N GLU A 140 7.46 30.16 22.66
CA GLU A 140 6.20 30.53 21.99
C GLU A 140 5.21 29.36 22.00
N PHE A 141 5.62 28.17 21.56
CA PHE A 141 4.77 26.97 21.58
C PHE A 141 4.33 26.60 23.01
N ARG A 142 5.22 26.66 24.01
CA ARG A 142 4.86 26.45 25.42
C ARG A 142 3.92 27.54 25.96
N GLY A 143 4.01 28.78 25.46
CA GLY A 143 3.05 29.84 25.74
C GLY A 143 1.65 29.48 25.27
N ASN A 144 1.54 28.99 24.03
CA ASN A 144 0.27 28.56 23.43
C ASN A 144 -0.31 27.31 24.14
N VAL A 145 0.54 26.34 24.47
CA VAL A 145 0.18 25.11 25.22
C VAL A 145 -0.27 25.40 26.65
N LYS A 146 0.24 26.46 27.29
CA LYS A 146 -0.04 26.74 28.71
C LYS A 146 -1.53 26.95 29.00
N GLU A 147 -2.25 27.60 28.10
CA GLU A 147 -3.69 27.87 28.28
C GLU A 147 -4.53 26.60 28.03
N GLU A 148 -4.17 25.80 27.03
CA GLU A 148 -4.79 24.49 26.76
C GLU A 148 -4.58 23.50 27.92
N VAL A 149 -3.39 23.51 28.54
CA VAL A 149 -3.07 22.77 29.76
C VAL A 149 -3.94 23.25 30.93
N ARG A 150 -4.08 24.56 31.15
CA ARG A 150 -4.96 25.12 32.21
C ARG A 150 -6.42 24.71 32.01
N LEU A 151 -6.94 24.83 30.78
CA LEU A 151 -8.31 24.45 30.43
C LEU A 151 -8.56 22.94 30.59
N PHE A 152 -7.56 22.10 30.33
CA PHE A 152 -7.63 20.66 30.57
C PHE A 152 -7.64 20.31 32.06
N GLU A 153 -6.76 20.94 32.85
CA GLU A 153 -6.72 20.77 34.32
C GLU A 153 -8.03 21.22 34.99
N GLU A 154 -8.63 22.32 34.54
CA GLU A 154 -9.92 22.82 35.05
C GLU A 154 -11.11 21.94 34.63
N LYS A 155 -11.07 21.36 33.42
CA LYS A 155 -12.10 20.43 32.93
C LYS A 155 -12.00 19.05 33.59
N PHE A 156 -10.79 18.64 33.98
CA PHE A 156 -10.50 17.32 34.53
C PHE A 156 -9.55 17.40 35.74
N PRO A 157 -10.00 17.90 36.90
CA PRO A 157 -9.13 18.08 38.08
C PRO A 157 -8.48 16.79 38.59
N ASP A 158 -9.15 15.63 38.41
CA ASP A 158 -8.60 14.31 38.75
C ASP A 158 -7.70 13.71 37.64
N ALA A 159 -7.65 14.30 36.43
CA ALA A 159 -6.77 13.84 35.34
C ALA A 159 -5.32 14.28 35.51
N THR A 160 -4.93 14.79 36.69
CA THR A 160 -3.56 14.72 37.19
C THR A 160 -3.16 13.25 37.38
N TYR A 161 -2.88 12.58 36.24
CA TYR A 161 -2.52 11.17 36.13
C TYR A 161 -1.53 10.82 37.24
N PRO A 162 -1.90 9.94 38.19
CA PRO A 162 -1.39 10.05 39.55
C PRO A 162 0.12 9.91 39.56
N ASN A 163 0.83 10.89 40.12
CA ASN A 163 2.30 10.88 40.28
C ASN A 163 2.80 9.77 41.24
N LYS A 164 1.98 8.76 41.52
CA LYS A 164 2.40 7.45 42.03
C LYS A 164 3.46 6.89 41.06
N PRO A 165 4.67 6.56 41.53
CA PRO A 165 5.68 5.90 40.70
C PRO A 165 5.15 4.59 40.11
N LEU A 166 5.66 4.20 38.93
CA LEU A 166 5.27 2.99 38.21
C LEU A 166 5.77 1.71 38.90
N THR A 167 5.20 1.39 40.07
CA THR A 167 5.51 0.19 40.85
C THR A 167 4.86 -1.05 40.22
N LYS A 168 5.56 -1.64 39.24
CA LYS A 168 5.31 -2.98 38.66
C LYS A 168 3.85 -3.25 38.25
N ALA A 169 3.53 -3.00 36.98
CA ALA A 169 2.25 -3.40 36.39
C ALA A 169 1.98 -4.91 36.57
N GLN A 170 0.74 -5.26 36.94
CA GLN A 170 0.26 -6.64 36.96
C GLN A 170 -0.27 -7.06 35.58
N PRO A 171 -0.24 -8.37 35.24
CA PRO A 171 -0.78 -8.87 33.99
C PRO A 171 -2.31 -8.74 33.93
N VAL A 172 -2.85 -8.53 32.73
CA VAL A 172 -4.29 -8.39 32.46
C VAL A 172 -4.84 -9.72 31.92
N ASP A 173 -5.99 -10.17 32.43
CA ASP A 173 -6.66 -11.40 31.96
C ASP A 173 -7.32 -11.18 30.58
N LEU A 174 -7.27 -12.18 29.71
CA LEU A 174 -7.58 -12.09 28.27
C LEU A 174 -8.67 -13.10 27.90
N LYS A 175 -9.92 -12.82 28.29
CA LYS A 175 -11.08 -13.69 28.02
C LYS A 175 -12.09 -13.01 27.08
N PHE A 176 -12.60 -13.82 26.15
CA PHE A 176 -13.50 -13.39 25.07
C PHE A 176 -14.91 -13.07 25.61
N GLY A 177 -15.58 -12.07 25.04
CA GLY A 177 -16.95 -11.67 25.39
C GLY A 177 -17.11 -10.28 26.02
N THR A 178 -16.03 -9.53 26.26
CA THR A 178 -16.05 -8.15 26.77
C THR A 178 -15.57 -7.10 25.75
N ARG A 179 -15.28 -7.51 24.51
CA ARG A 179 -15.10 -6.59 23.39
C ARG A 179 -16.47 -6.13 22.88
N THR A 180 -16.58 -4.83 22.62
CA THR A 180 -17.78 -4.17 22.10
C THR A 180 -17.44 -3.43 20.78
N ASP A 181 -16.65 -4.08 19.92
CA ASP A 181 -16.17 -3.58 18.63
C ASP A 181 -17.28 -3.69 17.55
N SER A 182 -18.30 -2.83 17.68
CA SER A 182 -19.58 -2.82 16.95
C SER A 182 -19.52 -2.59 15.43
N ILE A 183 -18.35 -2.61 14.78
CA ILE A 183 -18.20 -2.38 13.33
C ILE A 183 -18.63 -3.61 12.48
N GLY A 184 -19.00 -4.72 13.12
CA GLY A 184 -19.58 -5.91 12.46
C GLY A 184 -21.11 -5.87 12.29
N LEU A 185 -21.78 -4.78 12.67
CA LEU A 185 -23.24 -4.71 12.73
C LEU A 185 -23.86 -3.94 11.54
N ASP A 186 -24.12 -4.63 10.43
CA ASP A 186 -25.24 -4.23 9.56
C ASP A 186 -26.54 -4.79 10.16
N PRO A 187 -27.42 -3.96 10.75
CA PRO A 187 -28.64 -4.43 11.40
C PRO A 187 -29.68 -4.97 10.41
N PHE A 188 -29.54 -4.69 9.11
CA PHE A 188 -30.43 -5.23 8.08
C PHE A 188 -30.09 -6.65 7.68
N ASN A 189 -28.84 -7.09 7.86
CA ASN A 189 -28.48 -8.49 7.67
C ASN A 189 -28.94 -9.30 8.89
N LEU A 190 -28.38 -9.06 10.09
CA LEU A 190 -28.39 -9.99 11.23
C LEU A 190 -29.74 -10.55 11.71
N ARG A 191 -30.89 -9.97 11.33
CA ARG A 191 -32.21 -10.55 11.62
C ARG A 191 -32.48 -11.88 10.90
N SER A 192 -32.13 -12.00 9.61
CA SER A 192 -32.35 -13.27 8.86
C SER A 192 -31.46 -14.42 9.36
N PHE A 193 -30.37 -14.10 10.06
CA PHE A 193 -29.35 -15.06 10.54
C PHE A 193 -29.77 -15.79 11.82
N ALA A 194 -30.60 -15.17 12.65
CA ALA A 194 -31.22 -15.86 13.79
C ALA A 194 -32.19 -16.97 13.34
N GLU A 195 -32.78 -16.83 12.15
CA GLU A 195 -33.83 -17.69 11.61
C GLU A 195 -33.30 -18.74 10.61
N GLN A 196 -32.03 -18.66 10.20
CA GLN A 196 -31.39 -19.62 9.27
C GLN A 196 -31.62 -21.09 9.66
N ASP A 197 -32.14 -21.86 8.70
CA ASP A 197 -32.31 -23.31 8.74
C ASP A 197 -31.05 -24.03 8.27
N ILE A 198 -30.73 -25.16 8.89
CA ILE A 198 -29.64 -26.06 8.47
C ILE A 198 -30.06 -26.99 7.31
N GLY A 199 -31.36 -27.08 7.01
CA GLY A 199 -31.94 -27.92 5.98
C GLY A 199 -31.31 -27.78 4.60
N GLU A 200 -30.94 -26.56 4.15
CA GLU A 200 -30.27 -26.37 2.85
C GLU A 200 -28.85 -26.96 2.83
N ARG A 201 -28.09 -26.81 3.93
CA ARG A 201 -26.77 -27.46 4.09
C ARG A 201 -26.89 -28.99 4.09
N LEU A 202 -27.92 -29.53 4.75
CA LEU A 202 -28.19 -30.97 4.78
C LEU A 202 -28.67 -31.52 3.43
N LYS A 203 -29.49 -30.77 2.68
CA LYS A 203 -29.88 -31.13 1.30
C LYS A 203 -28.68 -31.20 0.38
N LEU A 204 -27.80 -30.20 0.44
CA LEU A 204 -26.55 -30.20 -0.33
C LEU A 204 -25.64 -31.36 0.08
N GLN A 205 -25.49 -31.62 1.39
CA GLN A 205 -24.70 -32.76 1.87
C GLN A 205 -25.27 -34.11 1.39
N ALA A 206 -26.60 -34.26 1.34
CA ALA A 206 -27.25 -35.47 0.83
C ALA A 206 -27.08 -35.65 -0.69
N LEU A 207 -27.12 -34.56 -1.48
CA LEU A 207 -26.82 -34.56 -2.92
C LEU A 207 -25.39 -35.01 -3.20
N LEU A 208 -24.43 -34.56 -2.38
CA LEU A 208 -23.01 -34.88 -2.53
C LEU A 208 -22.62 -36.26 -1.98
N GLU A 209 -23.47 -36.87 -1.15
CA GLU A 209 -23.16 -38.12 -0.45
C GLU A 209 -22.85 -39.30 -1.40
N GLU A 210 -23.48 -39.34 -2.58
CA GLU A 210 -23.21 -40.35 -3.61
C GLU A 210 -21.78 -40.22 -4.17
N HIS A 211 -21.36 -39.00 -4.51
CA HIS A 211 -20.02 -38.74 -5.05
C HIS A 211 -18.92 -38.99 -3.99
N THR A 212 -19.15 -38.62 -2.73
CA THR A 212 -18.25 -38.96 -1.60
C THR A 212 -18.14 -40.47 -1.40
N LYS A 213 -19.27 -41.21 -1.40
CA LYS A 213 -19.28 -42.68 -1.28
C LYS A 213 -18.59 -43.38 -2.46
N ALA A 214 -18.76 -42.85 -3.68
CA ALA A 214 -18.14 -43.41 -4.88
C ALA A 214 -16.61 -43.27 -4.89
N ALA A 215 -16.06 -42.18 -4.32
CA ALA A 215 -14.62 -41.97 -4.22
C ALA A 215 -13.96 -42.76 -3.07
N GLY A 216 -14.64 -42.85 -1.92
CA GLY A 216 -14.08 -43.43 -0.70
C GLY A 216 -13.13 -42.49 0.05
N SER A 217 -12.82 -42.80 1.31
CA SER A 217 -12.14 -41.91 2.27
C SER A 217 -10.78 -41.37 1.83
N ASP A 218 -10.07 -42.11 0.99
CA ASP A 218 -8.67 -41.86 0.68
C ASP A 218 -8.49 -41.13 -0.66
N ASN A 219 -9.58 -40.90 -1.41
CA ASN A 219 -9.60 -40.20 -2.70
C ASN A 219 -10.35 -38.86 -2.58
N ILE A 220 -10.03 -37.90 -3.45
CA ILE A 220 -10.87 -36.71 -3.63
C ILE A 220 -12.10 -37.08 -4.48
N PRO A 221 -13.33 -36.79 -4.04
CA PRO A 221 -14.52 -36.99 -4.86
C PRO A 221 -14.60 -35.98 -6.01
N HIS A 222 -15.20 -36.38 -7.12
CA HIS A 222 -15.43 -35.53 -8.31
C HIS A 222 -16.60 -34.56 -8.09
N ILE A 223 -16.45 -33.70 -7.08
CA ILE A 223 -17.33 -32.59 -6.75
C ILE A 223 -16.53 -31.32 -7.01
N PHE A 224 -16.88 -30.57 -8.04
CA PHE A 224 -16.17 -29.34 -8.41
C PHE A 224 -16.84 -28.12 -7.77
N HIS A 225 -16.04 -27.26 -7.16
CA HIS A 225 -16.46 -26.01 -6.53
C HIS A 225 -15.84 -24.83 -7.26
N THR A 226 -16.66 -24.06 -7.97
CA THR A 226 -16.28 -22.80 -8.61
C THR A 226 -17.01 -21.64 -7.93
N ILE A 227 -16.36 -20.50 -7.74
CA ILE A 227 -16.94 -19.33 -7.04
C ILE A 227 -17.12 -18.15 -8.01
N TRP A 228 -18.32 -17.56 -8.05
CA TRP A 228 -18.59 -16.31 -8.75
C TRP A 228 -19.39 -15.35 -7.86
N LEU A 229 -18.78 -14.20 -7.55
CA LEU A 229 -19.32 -13.22 -6.59
C LEU A 229 -19.65 -11.87 -7.23
N GLY A 230 -20.61 -11.17 -6.65
CA GLY A 230 -20.82 -9.73 -6.82
C GLY A 230 -21.37 -9.24 -8.16
N SER A 231 -21.38 -10.08 -9.18
CA SER A 231 -21.94 -9.78 -10.50
C SER A 231 -22.77 -10.97 -11.01
N GLU A 232 -23.62 -10.74 -12.01
CA GLU A 232 -24.38 -11.80 -12.66
C GLU A 232 -23.44 -12.79 -13.38
N TRP A 233 -23.91 -14.01 -13.62
CA TRP A 233 -23.26 -15.00 -14.50
C TRP A 233 -24.26 -15.47 -15.57
N PRO A 234 -23.84 -15.75 -16.83
CA PRO A 234 -22.59 -15.29 -17.42
C PRO A 234 -22.53 -13.76 -17.32
N ALA A 235 -21.32 -13.17 -17.30
CA ALA A 235 -21.12 -11.80 -16.85
C ALA A 235 -21.60 -10.72 -17.84
N MET A 236 -22.92 -10.60 -18.02
CA MET A 236 -23.55 -9.54 -18.82
C MET A 236 -23.31 -8.14 -18.22
N GLY A 237 -22.90 -8.08 -16.95
CA GLY A 237 -22.41 -6.88 -16.26
C GLY A 237 -20.89 -6.63 -16.35
N MET A 238 -20.09 -7.58 -16.86
CA MET A 238 -18.74 -7.28 -17.35
C MET A 238 -18.90 -6.49 -18.64
N ARG A 239 -19.06 -5.18 -18.50
CA ARG A 239 -18.96 -4.26 -19.63
C ARG A 239 -17.67 -4.55 -20.38
N GLU A 240 -17.81 -4.78 -21.68
CA GLU A 240 -16.77 -4.36 -22.61
C GLU A 240 -16.43 -2.92 -22.24
N ILE A 241 -15.24 -2.66 -21.72
CA ILE A 241 -14.73 -1.30 -21.52
C ILE A 241 -14.43 -0.80 -22.93
N PRO A 242 -15.29 0.03 -23.55
CA PRO A 242 -15.17 0.26 -24.97
C PRO A 242 -14.01 1.24 -25.20
N LEU A 243 -13.03 0.78 -25.99
CA LEU A 243 -12.18 1.64 -26.80
C LEU A 243 -11.31 2.66 -26.06
N LEU A 244 -10.05 2.28 -25.81
CA LEU A 244 -8.92 3.18 -26.08
C LEU A 244 -7.65 2.46 -26.58
N SER A 245 -7.55 1.14 -26.42
CA SER A 245 -6.59 0.31 -27.16
C SER A 245 -7.29 -0.92 -27.74
N ASN A 246 -7.19 -1.11 -29.06
CA ASN A 246 -7.66 -2.34 -29.75
C ASN A 246 -6.75 -3.56 -29.49
N GLU A 247 -5.75 -3.40 -28.63
CA GLU A 247 -4.82 -4.43 -28.20
C GLU A 247 -5.00 -4.65 -26.69
N LYS A 248 -5.37 -5.89 -26.33
CA LYS A 248 -5.49 -6.43 -24.96
C LYS A 248 -6.44 -5.67 -24.02
N GLY A 249 -7.74 -5.85 -24.24
CA GLY A 249 -8.79 -5.58 -23.25
C GLY A 249 -8.88 -6.67 -22.15
N PRO A 250 -9.77 -6.51 -21.16
CA PRO A 250 -10.08 -7.53 -20.15
C PRO A 250 -10.78 -8.76 -20.75
N TYR A 251 -11.03 -9.78 -19.91
CA TYR A 251 -11.49 -11.12 -20.30
C TYR A 251 -12.60 -11.14 -21.37
N ILE A 252 -12.40 -11.95 -22.41
CA ILE A 252 -13.50 -12.37 -23.25
C ILE A 252 -14.34 -13.33 -22.41
N LEU A 253 -15.56 -12.92 -22.03
CA LEU A 253 -16.49 -13.71 -21.20
C LEU A 253 -16.62 -15.17 -21.65
N LYS A 254 -16.66 -15.41 -22.97
CA LYS A 254 -16.69 -16.76 -23.59
C LYS A 254 -15.56 -17.69 -23.15
N GLN A 255 -14.40 -17.17 -22.73
CA GLN A 255 -13.29 -17.97 -22.21
C GLN A 255 -13.58 -18.44 -20.77
N LEU A 256 -14.09 -17.57 -19.90
CA LEU A 256 -14.52 -17.97 -18.55
C LEU A 256 -15.70 -18.95 -18.63
N GLU A 257 -16.68 -18.67 -19.49
CA GLU A 257 -17.76 -19.61 -19.78
C GLU A 257 -17.26 -20.98 -20.24
N ALA A 258 -16.29 -21.03 -21.16
CA ALA A 258 -15.71 -22.28 -21.64
C ALA A 258 -14.84 -22.98 -20.60
N ASN A 259 -14.18 -22.26 -19.70
CA ASN A 259 -13.37 -22.84 -18.64
C ASN A 259 -14.26 -23.47 -17.56
N VAL A 260 -15.31 -22.76 -17.13
CA VAL A 260 -16.34 -23.33 -16.23
C VAL A 260 -17.07 -24.50 -16.91
N SER A 261 -17.49 -24.37 -18.18
CA SER A 261 -18.15 -25.47 -18.92
C SER A 261 -17.25 -26.70 -19.07
N SER A 262 -15.93 -26.51 -19.17
CA SER A 262 -14.97 -27.58 -19.42
C SER A 262 -14.99 -28.70 -18.37
N VAL A 263 -15.40 -28.40 -17.13
CA VAL A 263 -15.62 -29.40 -16.08
C VAL A 263 -16.64 -30.45 -16.56
N LYS A 264 -17.83 -30.01 -16.97
CA LYS A 264 -18.92 -30.90 -17.41
C LYS A 264 -18.71 -31.45 -18.81
N GLU A 265 -17.95 -30.75 -19.68
CA GLU A 265 -17.55 -31.26 -21.00
C GLU A 265 -16.57 -32.44 -20.91
N THR A 266 -15.69 -32.46 -19.89
CA THR A 266 -14.64 -33.49 -19.72
C THR A 266 -14.96 -34.52 -18.65
N ASN A 267 -15.77 -34.17 -17.65
CA ASN A 267 -16.18 -35.01 -16.53
C ASN A 267 -17.72 -34.96 -16.41
N PRO A 268 -18.46 -35.62 -17.33
CA PRO A 268 -19.93 -35.50 -17.41
C PRO A 268 -20.64 -35.99 -16.14
N ASP A 269 -20.09 -37.00 -15.47
CA ASP A 269 -20.64 -37.62 -14.27
C ASP A 269 -20.25 -36.89 -12.97
N ALA A 270 -19.40 -35.86 -13.03
CA ALA A 270 -18.99 -35.10 -11.87
C ALA A 270 -20.08 -34.12 -11.41
N CYS A 271 -20.24 -33.95 -10.09
CA CYS A 271 -21.04 -32.84 -9.56
C CYS A 271 -20.28 -31.53 -9.77
N HIS A 272 -20.95 -30.46 -10.20
CA HIS A 272 -20.33 -29.15 -10.38
C HIS A 272 -21.20 -28.05 -9.78
N LEU A 273 -20.67 -27.42 -8.73
CA LEU A 273 -21.32 -26.35 -7.98
C LEU A 273 -20.74 -24.99 -8.36
N LEU A 274 -21.61 -24.06 -8.78
CA LEU A 274 -21.31 -22.64 -8.93
C LEU A 274 -21.80 -21.89 -7.68
N TRP A 275 -20.86 -21.61 -6.78
CA TRP A 275 -21.10 -20.88 -5.53
C TRP A 275 -21.25 -19.39 -5.80
N THR A 276 -22.34 -18.79 -5.32
CA THR A 276 -22.61 -17.36 -5.49
C THR A 276 -23.21 -16.71 -4.25
N ASP A 277 -23.04 -15.41 -4.15
CA ASP A 277 -23.47 -14.57 -3.04
C ASP A 277 -24.73 -13.75 -3.33
N ARG A 278 -25.36 -13.94 -4.51
CA ARG A 278 -26.65 -13.35 -4.87
C ARG A 278 -27.80 -14.03 -4.12
N GLU A 279 -28.78 -13.23 -3.70
CA GLU A 279 -30.05 -13.70 -3.11
C GLU A 279 -31.08 -14.04 -4.19
N ASP A 280 -31.23 -13.15 -5.18
CA ASP A 280 -31.95 -13.43 -6.42
C ASP A 280 -30.98 -13.93 -7.51
N ILE A 281 -31.23 -15.14 -8.02
CA ILE A 281 -30.51 -15.73 -9.14
C ILE A 281 -31.15 -15.25 -10.45
N PRO A 282 -30.42 -14.54 -11.35
CA PRO A 282 -30.97 -14.11 -12.63
C PRO A 282 -31.39 -15.29 -13.49
N GLU A 283 -32.48 -15.15 -14.27
CA GLU A 283 -32.96 -16.22 -15.16
C GLU A 283 -31.88 -16.65 -16.18
N ALA A 284 -31.07 -15.70 -16.66
CA ALA A 284 -29.93 -15.98 -17.53
C ALA A 284 -28.86 -16.86 -16.85
N MET A 285 -28.63 -16.69 -15.55
CA MET A 285 -27.72 -17.51 -14.76
C MET A 285 -28.27 -18.91 -14.59
N GLN A 286 -29.54 -19.01 -14.16
CA GLN A 286 -30.23 -20.28 -13.97
C GLN A 286 -30.26 -21.09 -15.27
N ASN A 287 -30.67 -20.47 -16.38
CA ASN A 287 -30.74 -21.11 -17.69
C ASN A 287 -29.34 -21.55 -18.19
N TRP A 288 -28.30 -20.73 -18.01
CA TRP A 288 -26.93 -21.08 -18.43
C TRP A 288 -26.34 -22.27 -17.64
N CYS A 289 -26.58 -22.31 -16.33
CA CYS A 289 -26.10 -23.37 -15.45
C CYS A 289 -26.90 -24.67 -15.65
N SER A 290 -28.24 -24.58 -15.66
CA SER A 290 -29.11 -25.75 -15.90
C SER A 290 -28.92 -26.34 -17.30
N SER A 291 -28.61 -25.54 -18.34
CA SER A 291 -28.28 -26.09 -19.67
C SER A 291 -26.92 -26.78 -19.76
N ARG A 292 -26.18 -26.89 -18.64
CA ARG A 292 -24.84 -27.51 -18.54
C ARG A 292 -24.75 -28.57 -17.44
N ASN A 293 -25.84 -28.82 -16.70
CA ASN A 293 -25.84 -29.64 -15.48
C ASN A 293 -24.81 -29.13 -14.44
N ILE A 294 -24.88 -27.81 -14.17
CA ILE A 294 -24.14 -27.11 -13.11
C ILE A 294 -25.17 -26.59 -12.11
N ASP A 295 -25.00 -26.91 -10.83
CA ASP A 295 -25.91 -26.50 -9.76
C ASP A 295 -25.47 -25.17 -9.14
N ILE A 296 -26.42 -24.25 -8.95
CA ILE A 296 -26.15 -22.94 -8.35
C ILE A 296 -26.32 -23.05 -6.84
N VAL A 297 -25.26 -22.71 -6.08
CA VAL A 297 -25.25 -22.81 -4.62
C VAL A 297 -25.13 -21.44 -3.97
N GLN A 298 -26.14 -21.07 -3.19
CA GLN A 298 -26.23 -19.75 -2.56
C GLN A 298 -25.56 -19.76 -1.18
N ILE A 299 -24.44 -19.05 -1.06
CA ILE A 299 -23.54 -19.05 0.11
C ILE A 299 -24.29 -18.78 1.43
N HIS A 300 -25.24 -17.83 1.43
CA HIS A 300 -26.02 -17.43 2.61
C HIS A 300 -27.03 -18.48 3.10
N LYS A 301 -27.33 -19.51 2.29
CA LYS A 301 -28.17 -20.67 2.67
C LYS A 301 -27.36 -21.80 3.29
N ILE A 302 -26.05 -21.85 3.05
CA ILE A 302 -25.19 -22.99 3.39
C ILE A 302 -24.31 -22.73 4.62
N PHE A 303 -23.84 -21.49 4.81
CA PHE A 303 -22.98 -21.09 5.94
C PHE A 303 -23.72 -20.16 6.91
N PRO A 304 -24.37 -20.70 7.96
CA PRO A 304 -25.11 -19.90 8.92
C PRO A 304 -24.22 -19.38 10.05
N LEU A 305 -24.62 -18.27 10.68
CA LEU A 305 -23.97 -17.79 11.93
C LEU A 305 -24.22 -18.72 13.15
N LYS A 306 -24.96 -19.82 12.95
CA LYS A 306 -25.11 -20.95 13.91
C LYS A 306 -24.05 -22.05 13.74
N GLY A 307 -23.11 -21.89 12.80
CA GLY A 307 -21.92 -22.73 12.71
C GLY A 307 -21.07 -22.67 13.98
N ASP A 308 -19.99 -23.47 14.03
CA ASP A 308 -19.01 -23.35 15.11
C ASP A 308 -18.26 -22.00 15.08
N LYS A 309 -17.49 -21.70 16.13
CA LYS A 309 -16.80 -20.41 16.26
C LYS A 309 -15.84 -20.09 15.11
N LEU A 310 -15.18 -21.10 14.54
CA LEU A 310 -14.26 -20.94 13.43
C LEU A 310 -15.04 -20.56 12.16
N GLU A 311 -16.16 -21.24 11.91
CA GLU A 311 -17.07 -20.91 10.80
C GLU A 311 -17.67 -19.51 10.94
N GLN A 312 -18.07 -19.09 12.14
CA GLN A 312 -18.57 -17.73 12.41
C GLN A 312 -17.51 -16.66 12.12
N GLU A 313 -16.26 -16.88 12.55
CA GLU A 313 -15.15 -15.94 12.39
C GLU A 313 -14.69 -15.85 10.93
N LEU A 314 -14.59 -16.99 10.24
CA LEU A 314 -14.37 -17.04 8.78
C LEU A 314 -15.49 -16.34 8.01
N TYR A 315 -16.76 -16.59 8.35
CA TYR A 315 -17.89 -15.96 7.66
C TYR A 315 -17.90 -14.44 7.84
N ALA A 316 -17.56 -13.95 9.04
CA ALA A 316 -17.37 -12.53 9.27
C ALA A 316 -16.21 -11.96 8.43
N ILE A 317 -15.09 -12.67 8.30
CA ILE A 317 -13.95 -12.27 7.45
C ILE A 317 -14.35 -12.27 5.96
N TYR A 318 -15.08 -13.29 5.48
CA TYR A 318 -15.65 -13.34 4.13
C TYR A 318 -16.57 -12.15 3.88
N LEU A 319 -17.52 -11.86 4.78
CA LEU A 319 -18.41 -10.70 4.65
C LEU A 319 -17.64 -9.39 4.57
N ASN A 320 -16.56 -9.24 5.36
CA ASN A 320 -15.69 -8.06 5.30
C ASN A 320 -14.98 -7.93 3.93
N GLU A 321 -14.43 -9.00 3.34
CA GLU A 321 -13.78 -8.94 2.02
C GLU A 321 -14.79 -8.82 0.85
N LYS A 322 -15.97 -9.45 0.95
CA LYS A 322 -17.12 -9.15 0.05
C LYS A 322 -17.46 -7.66 0.14
N SER A 323 -17.52 -7.13 1.36
CA SER A 323 -17.68 -5.71 1.64
C SER A 323 -16.39 -4.89 1.44
N ARG A 324 -15.67 -5.18 0.35
CA ARG A 324 -14.64 -4.33 -0.27
C ARG A 324 -14.71 -4.25 -1.80
N GLN A 325 -15.52 -5.10 -2.43
CA GLN A 325 -15.28 -5.58 -3.80
C GLN A 325 -13.96 -6.37 -3.96
N SER A 326 -13.32 -6.79 -2.85
CA SER A 326 -12.18 -7.73 -2.84
C SER A 326 -12.64 -9.17 -3.11
N TYR A 327 -13.40 -9.40 -4.17
CA TYR A 327 -14.04 -10.71 -4.42
C TYR A 327 -13.05 -11.87 -4.53
N ALA A 328 -11.80 -11.63 -4.96
CA ALA A 328 -10.73 -12.64 -4.90
C ALA A 328 -10.35 -13.02 -3.45
N ALA A 329 -10.21 -12.04 -2.55
CA ALA A 329 -9.94 -12.29 -1.13
C ALA A 329 -11.18 -12.85 -0.39
N ALA A 330 -12.38 -12.56 -0.87
CA ALA A 330 -13.60 -13.22 -0.40
C ALA A 330 -13.64 -14.70 -0.84
N ALA A 331 -13.24 -15.01 -2.08
CA ALA A 331 -13.10 -16.37 -2.60
C ALA A 331 -11.96 -17.16 -1.92
N ASP A 332 -10.87 -16.51 -1.51
CA ASP A 332 -9.84 -17.10 -0.64
C ASP A 332 -10.42 -17.65 0.68
N VAL A 333 -11.31 -16.90 1.32
CA VAL A 333 -11.94 -17.32 2.58
C VAL A 333 -12.96 -18.43 2.30
N LEU A 334 -13.81 -18.24 1.29
CA LEU A 334 -14.86 -19.20 0.93
C LEU A 334 -14.30 -20.56 0.49
N ARG A 335 -13.21 -20.62 -0.29
CA ARG A 335 -12.67 -21.91 -0.77
C ARG A 335 -12.25 -22.81 0.40
N LEU A 336 -11.78 -22.23 1.51
CA LEU A 336 -11.54 -22.96 2.76
C LEU A 336 -12.84 -23.38 3.46
N MET A 337 -13.81 -22.46 3.60
CA MET A 337 -15.10 -22.76 4.24
C MET A 337 -15.86 -23.88 3.53
N ILE A 338 -15.82 -23.87 2.19
CA ILE A 338 -16.39 -24.89 1.31
C ILE A 338 -15.65 -26.21 1.53
N LEU A 339 -14.34 -26.29 1.29
CA LEU A 339 -13.59 -27.54 1.43
C LEU A 339 -13.60 -28.11 2.86
N ARG A 340 -13.74 -27.27 3.88
CA ARG A 340 -13.88 -27.69 5.30
C ARG A 340 -15.21 -28.41 5.56
N THR A 341 -16.24 -28.09 4.78
CA THR A 341 -17.61 -28.59 4.95
C THR A 341 -17.97 -29.69 3.96
N PHE A 342 -17.49 -29.56 2.72
CA PHE A 342 -17.81 -30.40 1.59
C PHE A 342 -16.50 -30.84 0.93
N GLU A 343 -16.36 -32.14 0.75
CA GLU A 343 -15.25 -32.74 0.03
C GLU A 343 -15.33 -32.40 -1.46
N GLY A 344 -14.19 -32.35 -2.15
CA GLY A 344 -14.13 -32.06 -3.58
C GLY A 344 -12.90 -31.28 -4.04
N ILE A 345 -13.07 -30.61 -5.17
CA ILE A 345 -12.05 -29.91 -5.96
C ILE A 345 -12.50 -28.46 -6.10
N TYR A 346 -11.84 -27.55 -5.40
CA TYR A 346 -11.94 -26.12 -5.69
C TYR A 346 -11.14 -25.75 -6.94
N LEU A 347 -11.75 -24.93 -7.81
CA LEU A 347 -11.11 -24.27 -8.96
C LEU A 347 -11.48 -22.78 -8.99
N ASP A 348 -10.50 -21.91 -9.25
CA ASP A 348 -10.76 -20.56 -9.79
C ASP A 348 -11.47 -20.71 -11.16
N VAL A 349 -12.40 -19.80 -11.49
CA VAL A 349 -13.28 -19.89 -12.69
C VAL A 349 -12.55 -19.75 -14.04
N ASP A 350 -11.27 -19.44 -14.00
CA ASP A 350 -10.40 -19.32 -15.16
C ASP A 350 -9.50 -20.55 -15.40
N ILE A 351 -9.50 -21.52 -14.50
CA ILE A 351 -8.83 -22.81 -14.70
C ILE A 351 -9.62 -23.64 -15.71
N LYS A 352 -8.98 -24.02 -16.82
CA LYS A 352 -9.58 -24.97 -17.76
C LYS A 352 -9.22 -26.41 -17.41
N VAL A 353 -10.23 -27.26 -17.22
CA VAL A 353 -10.07 -28.72 -17.17
C VAL A 353 -10.00 -29.24 -18.61
N ARG A 354 -8.88 -29.84 -19.01
CA ARG A 354 -8.66 -30.26 -20.40
C ARG A 354 -9.04 -31.71 -20.70
N GLU A 355 -9.05 -32.57 -19.68
CA GLU A 355 -9.19 -34.02 -19.80
C GLU A 355 -10.03 -34.58 -18.64
N GLN A 356 -10.62 -35.77 -18.82
CA GLN A 356 -11.32 -36.46 -17.74
C GLN A 356 -10.35 -36.82 -16.62
N LEU A 357 -10.73 -36.58 -15.37
CA LEU A 357 -9.93 -36.93 -14.20
C LEU A 357 -10.11 -38.42 -13.86
N GLY A 358 -9.03 -39.06 -13.41
CA GLY A 358 -9.10 -40.37 -12.77
C GLY A 358 -9.41 -40.29 -11.28
N GLU A 359 -9.21 -41.39 -10.56
CA GLU A 359 -9.15 -41.38 -9.09
C GLU A 359 -8.00 -40.48 -8.61
N ILE A 360 -8.25 -39.72 -7.53
CA ILE A 360 -7.30 -38.72 -7.01
C ILE A 360 -6.94 -39.08 -5.57
N ALA A 361 -5.94 -39.94 -5.39
CA ALA A 361 -5.51 -40.36 -4.05
C ALA A 361 -4.94 -39.19 -3.23
N ALA A 362 -5.53 -38.92 -2.07
CA ALA A 362 -5.16 -37.89 -1.12
C ALA A 362 -5.08 -38.48 0.31
N LYS A 363 -4.01 -39.25 0.54
CA LYS A 363 -3.73 -39.96 1.81
C LYS A 363 -3.77 -39.06 3.05
N HIS A 364 -3.24 -37.83 2.91
CA HIS A 364 -3.24 -36.81 3.98
C HIS A 364 -4.38 -35.80 3.80
N GLY A 365 -5.44 -36.22 3.10
CA GLY A 365 -6.71 -35.50 2.95
C GLY A 365 -6.74 -34.24 2.09
N ILE A 366 -5.58 -33.67 1.71
CA ILE A 366 -5.50 -32.48 0.85
C ILE A 366 -4.51 -32.66 -0.29
N ARG A 367 -4.88 -32.18 -1.49
CA ARG A 367 -3.96 -31.85 -2.61
C ARG A 367 -3.96 -30.34 -2.90
N LEU A 368 -2.81 -29.81 -3.29
CA LEU A 368 -2.57 -28.37 -3.51
C LEU A 368 -1.84 -28.10 -4.83
N ASN A 369 -2.13 -26.96 -5.47
CA ASN A 369 -1.37 -26.52 -6.65
C ASN A 369 0.05 -26.07 -6.28
N MET A 370 0.98 -27.03 -6.25
CA MET A 370 2.41 -26.78 -6.08
C MET A 370 3.10 -26.34 -7.38
N GLY A 371 2.39 -25.54 -8.17
CA GLY A 371 2.79 -25.15 -9.52
C GLY A 371 4.10 -24.37 -9.56
N ARG A 372 4.95 -24.70 -10.55
CA ARG A 372 5.96 -23.76 -11.03
C ARG A 372 5.29 -22.63 -11.82
N VAL A 373 4.58 -21.73 -11.13
CA VAL A 373 4.05 -20.51 -11.73
C VAL A 373 5.22 -19.77 -12.39
N ALA A 374 5.17 -19.68 -13.72
CA ALA A 374 6.20 -19.02 -14.52
C ALA A 374 5.92 -17.51 -14.50
N TYR A 375 6.24 -16.86 -13.38
CA TYR A 375 6.26 -15.40 -13.28
C TYR A 375 7.04 -14.84 -14.48
N ALA A 376 6.46 -13.90 -15.23
CA ALA A 376 6.98 -13.42 -16.52
C ALA A 376 8.17 -12.45 -16.36
N GLY A 377 9.16 -12.85 -15.57
CA GLY A 377 10.39 -12.13 -15.27
C GLY A 377 11.44 -13.13 -14.77
N LYS A 378 12.69 -12.96 -15.18
CA LYS A 378 13.75 -13.98 -14.98
C LYS A 378 14.24 -14.05 -13.53
N GLY A 379 13.54 -14.81 -12.70
CA GLY A 379 14.04 -15.33 -11.42
C GLY A 379 14.00 -16.86 -11.43
N VAL A 380 14.98 -17.53 -10.79
CA VAL A 380 14.90 -18.98 -10.60
C VAL A 380 13.93 -19.26 -9.45
N ASN A 381 12.83 -19.96 -9.73
CA ASN A 381 11.81 -20.31 -8.76
C ASN A 381 12.44 -20.91 -7.48
N GLN A 382 12.04 -20.42 -6.31
CA GLN A 382 12.11 -21.26 -5.13
C GLN A 382 11.11 -22.42 -5.33
N LYS A 383 11.53 -23.65 -5.04
CA LYS A 383 10.59 -24.76 -4.85
C LYS A 383 9.71 -24.43 -3.65
N GLY A 384 8.44 -24.86 -3.68
CA GLY A 384 7.58 -24.79 -2.49
C GLY A 384 6.81 -23.48 -2.30
N LEU A 385 6.48 -22.75 -3.37
CA LEU A 385 5.39 -21.78 -3.31
C LEU A 385 4.11 -22.46 -3.82
N CYS A 386 3.10 -22.52 -2.96
CA CYS A 386 1.75 -22.97 -3.31
C CYS A 386 1.04 -21.88 -4.13
N ASN A 387 0.11 -22.27 -4.99
CA ASN A 387 -1.02 -21.43 -5.38
C ASN A 387 -2.31 -22.03 -4.81
N ASN A 388 -3.34 -21.20 -4.57
CA ASN A 388 -4.63 -21.63 -4.01
C ASN A 388 -5.77 -21.61 -5.06
N ASP A 389 -5.43 -21.41 -6.34
CA ASP A 389 -6.32 -21.48 -7.50
C ASP A 389 -6.89 -22.88 -7.73
N ILE A 390 -6.18 -23.93 -7.29
CA ILE A 390 -6.65 -25.31 -7.20
C ILE A 390 -6.33 -25.86 -5.81
N MET A 391 -7.36 -26.25 -5.08
CA MET A 391 -7.26 -26.93 -3.78
C MET A 391 -8.23 -28.10 -3.77
N MET A 392 -7.84 -29.24 -3.22
CA MET A 392 -8.69 -30.44 -3.19
C MET A 392 -8.71 -31.04 -1.80
N ALA A 393 -9.87 -31.49 -1.31
CA ALA A 393 -10.00 -32.14 -0.01
C ALA A 393 -10.93 -33.36 -0.02
N ASN A 394 -10.65 -34.33 0.84
CA ASN A 394 -11.58 -35.41 1.22
C ASN A 394 -11.82 -35.41 2.74
N ALA A 395 -12.55 -36.40 3.25
CA ALA A 395 -12.92 -36.54 4.66
C ALA A 395 -11.74 -36.40 5.64
N ASN A 396 -10.54 -36.86 5.25
CA ASN A 396 -9.33 -36.79 6.07
C ASN A 396 -8.70 -35.38 6.11
N GLY A 397 -9.06 -34.47 5.21
CA GLY A 397 -8.44 -33.15 5.05
C GLY A 397 -8.87 -32.11 6.08
N LYS A 398 -9.92 -32.39 6.86
CA LYS A 398 -10.61 -31.40 7.69
C LYS A 398 -9.71 -30.71 8.73
N GLU A 399 -8.88 -31.46 9.46
CA GLU A 399 -8.02 -30.89 10.53
C GLU A 399 -6.94 -29.94 9.97
N LEU A 400 -6.40 -30.26 8.79
CA LEU A 400 -5.44 -29.43 8.08
C LEU A 400 -6.12 -28.17 7.48
N LEU A 401 -7.35 -28.29 6.97
CA LEU A 401 -8.16 -27.13 6.56
C LEU A 401 -8.53 -26.23 7.74
N GLU A 402 -8.89 -26.79 8.89
CA GLU A 402 -9.15 -26.02 10.13
C GLU A 402 -7.89 -25.27 10.58
N SER A 403 -6.71 -25.87 10.39
CA SER A 403 -5.44 -25.21 10.63
C SER A 403 -5.14 -24.07 9.64
N PHE A 404 -5.42 -24.25 8.35
CA PHE A 404 -5.33 -23.16 7.36
C PHE A 404 -6.32 -22.02 7.67
N CYS A 405 -7.54 -22.35 8.09
CA CYS A 405 -8.55 -21.39 8.53
C CYS A 405 -8.08 -20.57 9.74
N GLN A 406 -7.49 -21.23 10.74
CA GLN A 406 -6.94 -20.55 11.91
C GLN A 406 -5.74 -19.67 11.53
N GLU A 407 -4.91 -20.07 10.58
CA GLU A 407 -3.80 -19.23 10.09
C GLU A 407 -4.28 -18.03 9.26
N LEU A 408 -5.35 -18.18 8.47
CA LEU A 408 -6.04 -17.07 7.83
C LEU A 408 -6.52 -16.05 8.88
N ILE A 409 -7.23 -16.50 9.92
CA ILE A 409 -7.70 -15.65 11.03
C ILE A 409 -6.52 -14.96 11.74
N ASN A 410 -5.45 -15.71 12.03
CA ASN A 410 -4.24 -15.16 12.64
C ASN A 410 -3.60 -14.08 11.76
N ASN A 411 -3.56 -14.26 10.44
CA ASN A 411 -2.99 -13.29 9.51
C ASN A 411 -3.92 -12.10 9.26
N TYR A 412 -5.24 -12.29 9.30
CA TYR A 412 -6.24 -11.23 9.16
C TYR A 412 -6.21 -10.24 10.32
N HIS A 413 -5.87 -10.73 11.53
CA HIS A 413 -5.72 -9.92 12.73
C HIS A 413 -4.34 -9.27 12.91
N LYS A 414 -3.35 -9.58 12.06
CA LYS A 414 -2.06 -8.88 12.04
C LYS A 414 -2.19 -7.48 11.44
N THR A 415 -1.42 -6.54 11.97
CA THR A 415 -1.16 -5.27 11.30
C THR A 415 -0.31 -5.49 10.03
N TYR A 416 -0.32 -4.53 9.09
CA TYR A 416 0.59 -4.55 7.94
C TYR A 416 2.07 -4.69 8.36
N ALA A 417 2.47 -4.06 9.47
CA ALA A 417 3.84 -4.14 9.99
C ALA A 417 4.23 -5.57 10.40
N GLU A 418 3.27 -6.40 10.84
CA GLU A 418 3.49 -7.81 11.20
C GLU A 418 3.36 -8.76 10.01
N ILE A 419 2.52 -8.45 9.02
CA ILE A 419 2.37 -9.20 7.77
C ILE A 419 3.66 -9.13 6.94
N PHE A 420 4.20 -7.92 6.77
CA PHE A 420 5.36 -7.64 5.91
C PHE A 420 6.71 -7.73 6.63
N LYS A 421 6.73 -8.08 7.91
CA LYS A 421 7.95 -8.13 8.73
C LYS A 421 9.02 -9.09 8.19
N ASP A 422 8.59 -10.30 7.84
CA ASP A 422 9.48 -11.42 7.53
C ASP A 422 9.34 -11.90 6.05
N ASN A 423 8.35 -11.38 5.30
CA ASN A 423 7.92 -11.86 3.98
C ASN A 423 8.28 -10.92 2.81
N VAL A 424 9.53 -10.44 2.73
CA VAL A 424 9.99 -9.56 1.63
C VAL A 424 11.06 -10.24 0.74
N PRO A 425 10.65 -11.06 -0.24
CA PRO A 425 11.53 -11.58 -1.29
C PRO A 425 11.57 -10.63 -2.51
N VAL A 426 11.81 -9.33 -2.27
CA VAL A 426 11.86 -8.29 -3.32
C VAL A 426 13.14 -7.48 -3.17
N ASP A 427 13.72 -7.06 -4.30
CA ASP A 427 14.97 -6.30 -4.37
C ASP A 427 14.95 -5.06 -3.44
N ASN A 428 16.06 -4.82 -2.73
CA ASN A 428 16.26 -3.69 -1.81
C ASN A 428 16.10 -2.30 -2.46
N THR A 429 16.08 -2.23 -3.79
CA THR A 429 15.72 -1.02 -4.56
C THR A 429 14.22 -0.71 -4.55
N VAL A 430 13.35 -1.71 -4.42
CA VAL A 430 11.89 -1.55 -4.35
C VAL A 430 11.44 -1.25 -2.92
N ILE A 431 12.15 -1.77 -1.91
CA ILE A 431 11.76 -1.63 -0.49
C ILE A 431 12.85 -0.93 0.33
N ARG A 432 12.81 0.41 0.34
CA ARG A 432 13.39 1.21 1.42
C ARG A 432 12.31 1.46 2.49
N TYR A 433 12.19 0.53 3.45
CA TYR A 433 11.24 0.63 4.58
C TYR A 433 11.71 1.66 5.65
N ALA A 434 12.14 2.84 5.23
CA ALA A 434 12.88 3.81 6.03
C ALA A 434 12.07 5.10 6.27
N LYS A 435 11.42 5.17 7.44
CA LYS A 435 10.80 6.36 8.07
C LYS A 435 9.84 7.17 7.18
N SER A 436 8.54 6.93 7.41
CA SER A 436 7.39 7.66 6.83
C SER A 436 7.15 7.36 5.34
N PHE A 437 5.96 6.85 5.01
CA PHE A 437 5.58 6.37 3.68
C PHE A 437 5.73 7.45 2.59
N LYS A 438 6.74 7.32 1.73
CA LYS A 438 6.81 8.03 0.42
C LYS A 438 7.25 7.18 -0.77
N ASP A 439 7.98 6.08 -0.57
CA ASP A 439 8.48 5.21 -1.66
C ASP A 439 8.07 3.73 -1.48
N ILE A 440 6.82 3.47 -1.08
CA ILE A 440 6.17 2.16 -1.32
C ILE A 440 5.02 2.40 -2.29
N ILE A 441 5.07 1.75 -3.45
CA ILE A 441 3.95 1.80 -4.41
C ILE A 441 2.77 1.06 -3.75
N TYR A 442 1.71 1.79 -3.38
CA TYR A 442 0.54 1.24 -2.66
C TYR A 442 0.00 -0.06 -3.27
N TYR A 443 0.00 -0.17 -4.60
CA TYR A 443 -0.33 -1.36 -5.38
C TYR A 443 0.35 -2.65 -4.88
N PHE A 444 1.58 -2.57 -4.35
CA PHE A 444 2.27 -3.71 -3.73
C PHE A 444 1.62 -4.14 -2.42
N LEU A 445 1.29 -3.20 -1.52
CA LEU A 445 0.56 -3.50 -0.28
C LEU A 445 -0.83 -4.03 -0.60
N PHE A 446 -1.55 -3.40 -1.52
CA PHE A 446 -2.89 -3.81 -1.96
C PHE A 446 -2.92 -5.22 -2.55
N LYS A 447 -1.95 -5.59 -3.41
CA LYS A 447 -1.88 -6.94 -4.00
C LYS A 447 -1.31 -7.99 -3.06
N MET A 448 -0.24 -7.68 -2.32
CA MET A 448 0.40 -8.66 -1.45
C MET A 448 -0.37 -8.91 -0.15
N THR A 449 -1.24 -8.00 0.28
CA THR A 449 -2.05 -8.23 1.48
C THR A 449 -2.97 -9.43 1.32
N PRO A 450 -3.91 -9.50 0.34
CA PRO A 450 -4.68 -10.72 0.09
C PRO A 450 -3.81 -11.97 0.00
N VAL A 451 -2.75 -11.95 -0.81
CA VAL A 451 -1.80 -13.08 -0.98
C VAL A 451 -1.23 -13.58 0.35
N LEU A 452 -0.99 -12.70 1.32
CA LEU A 452 -0.42 -13.05 2.64
C LEU A 452 -1.48 -13.25 3.75
N THR A 453 -2.66 -12.64 3.65
CA THR A 453 -3.71 -12.72 4.69
C THR A 453 -4.77 -13.78 4.44
N THR A 454 -5.11 -14.04 3.18
CA THR A 454 -6.21 -14.93 2.77
C THR A 454 -5.77 -15.94 1.71
N GLY A 455 -4.91 -15.54 0.80
CA GLY A 455 -4.38 -16.34 -0.31
C GLY A 455 -3.24 -17.28 0.10
N PRO A 456 -2.34 -17.67 -0.84
CA PRO A 456 -1.38 -18.76 -0.64
C PRO A 456 -0.42 -18.62 0.55
N GLY A 457 -0.23 -17.40 1.07
CA GLY A 457 0.56 -17.13 2.26
C GLY A 457 0.04 -17.77 3.54
N ILE A 458 -1.25 -18.16 3.62
CA ILE A 458 -1.76 -18.93 4.78
C ILE A 458 -1.20 -20.35 4.80
N VAL A 459 -1.06 -20.98 3.63
CA VAL A 459 -0.54 -22.36 3.47
C VAL A 459 0.95 -22.36 3.81
N LEU A 460 1.69 -21.40 3.24
CA LEU A 460 3.10 -21.20 3.55
C LEU A 460 3.32 -20.84 5.04
N GLY A 461 2.44 -20.02 5.62
CA GLY A 461 2.44 -19.64 7.03
C GLY A 461 2.25 -20.84 7.96
N TYR A 462 1.35 -21.77 7.61
CA TYR A 462 1.14 -23.02 8.34
C TYR A 462 2.39 -23.91 8.31
N PHE A 463 2.85 -24.33 7.12
CA PHE A 463 3.95 -25.30 7.02
C PHE A 463 5.28 -24.76 7.59
N ASN A 464 5.53 -23.45 7.49
CA ASN A 464 6.68 -22.81 8.14
C ASN A 464 6.63 -22.86 9.69
N LYS A 465 5.44 -22.94 10.28
CA LYS A 465 5.24 -22.99 11.74
C LYS A 465 5.29 -24.41 12.28
N THR A 466 4.57 -25.34 11.66
CA THR A 466 4.43 -26.72 12.16
C THR A 466 5.71 -27.52 12.00
N LYS A 467 6.45 -27.32 10.89
CA LYS A 467 7.54 -28.20 10.45
C LYS A 467 7.08 -29.67 10.41
N ASP A 468 5.91 -29.92 9.81
CA ASP A 468 5.30 -31.24 9.80
C ASP A 468 6.26 -32.33 9.31
N SER A 469 6.08 -33.53 9.88
CA SER A 469 6.83 -34.73 9.50
C SER A 469 6.45 -35.26 8.10
N ILE A 470 5.38 -34.72 7.52
CA ILE A 470 4.92 -35.00 6.15
C ILE A 470 5.65 -34.04 5.20
N PRO A 471 6.44 -34.55 4.23
CA PRO A 471 7.05 -33.71 3.20
C PRO A 471 5.99 -32.94 2.42
N PHE A 472 6.24 -31.66 2.15
CA PHE A 472 5.31 -30.78 1.44
C PHE A 472 4.99 -31.29 0.02
N GLU A 473 5.95 -31.99 -0.59
CA GLU A 473 5.78 -32.73 -1.85
C GLU A 473 4.70 -33.83 -1.79
N GLU A 474 4.38 -34.41 -0.61
CA GLU A 474 3.30 -35.40 -0.48
C GLU A 474 1.90 -34.79 -0.63
N HIS A 475 1.77 -33.46 -0.56
CA HIS A 475 0.52 -32.71 -0.85
C HIS A 475 0.46 -32.18 -2.29
N ALA A 476 1.52 -32.29 -3.08
CA ALA A 476 1.57 -31.75 -4.44
C ALA A 476 0.66 -32.50 -5.43
N LEU A 477 0.33 -31.82 -6.53
CA LEU A 477 -0.30 -32.38 -7.75
C LEU A 477 0.73 -32.92 -8.77
N ASP A 478 2.00 -33.13 -8.37
CA ASP A 478 3.14 -33.46 -9.26
C ASP A 478 3.05 -34.85 -9.96
N SER A 479 2.00 -35.64 -9.69
CA SER A 479 1.70 -36.89 -10.39
C SER A 479 0.52 -36.73 -11.37
N LYS A 480 0.69 -37.22 -12.60
CA LYS A 480 -0.34 -37.26 -13.66
C LYS A 480 -1.67 -37.84 -13.13
N PRO A 481 -2.86 -37.35 -13.58
CA PRO A 481 -3.09 -36.59 -14.83
C PRO A 481 -3.78 -35.23 -14.63
N PHE A 482 -3.10 -34.24 -14.03
CA PHE A 482 -3.67 -32.89 -13.85
C PHE A 482 -3.35 -31.94 -15.01
N TYR A 483 -4.09 -32.07 -16.11
CA TYR A 483 -4.06 -31.12 -17.22
C TYR A 483 -5.01 -29.93 -16.99
N MET A 484 -4.87 -29.30 -15.83
CA MET A 484 -5.53 -28.04 -15.50
C MET A 484 -4.63 -26.88 -15.94
N GLU A 485 -5.11 -26.05 -16.86
CA GLU A 485 -4.37 -24.89 -17.34
C GLU A 485 -4.91 -23.61 -16.71
N ASN A 486 -4.06 -22.94 -15.92
CA ASN A 486 -4.25 -21.53 -15.61
C ASN A 486 -3.86 -20.71 -16.84
N ILE A 487 -4.87 -20.18 -17.54
CA ILE A 487 -4.71 -19.41 -18.79
C ILE A 487 -4.22 -17.96 -18.49
N GLN A 488 -4.10 -17.59 -17.21
CA GLN A 488 -4.02 -16.20 -16.73
C GLN A 488 -2.71 -15.86 -16.00
N THR A 489 -1.59 -15.78 -16.72
CA THR A 489 -0.33 -15.23 -16.16
C THR A 489 -0.32 -13.68 -16.18
N TRP A 490 -1.10 -13.04 -15.30
CA TRP A 490 -1.20 -11.57 -15.13
C TRP A 490 0.04 -10.88 -14.54
N ILE A 491 1.23 -11.45 -14.76
CA ILE A 491 2.50 -10.78 -14.52
C ILE A 491 2.82 -9.99 -15.79
N PHE A 492 2.30 -8.76 -15.82
CA PHE A 492 2.44 -7.82 -16.93
C PHE A 492 3.90 -7.62 -17.36
N THR A 493 4.08 -7.29 -18.65
CA THR A 493 5.35 -6.74 -19.13
C THR A 493 5.46 -5.27 -18.77
N GLU A 494 6.68 -4.73 -18.63
CA GLU A 494 6.93 -3.34 -18.18
C GLU A 494 6.27 -2.23 -19.04
N ASN A 495 5.70 -2.58 -20.20
CA ASN A 495 5.05 -1.66 -21.13
C ASN A 495 3.51 -1.63 -21.00
N ASP A 496 2.89 -2.51 -20.20
CA ASP A 496 1.43 -2.55 -20.08
C ASP A 496 0.91 -1.33 -19.29
N LEU A 497 0.18 -0.44 -19.98
CA LEU A 497 -0.29 0.88 -19.52
C LEU A 497 -1.28 0.85 -18.33
N TYR A 498 -1.51 -0.31 -17.73
CA TYR A 498 -2.46 -0.52 -16.62
C TYR A 498 -2.14 0.29 -15.35
N HIS A 499 -0.91 0.77 -15.19
CA HIS A 499 -0.55 1.74 -14.12
C HIS A 499 -1.32 3.08 -14.16
N LYS A 500 -2.15 3.32 -15.19
CA LYS A 500 -3.06 4.48 -15.28
C LYS A 500 -4.54 4.12 -15.39
N LYS A 501 -4.92 2.84 -15.28
CA LYS A 501 -6.33 2.43 -15.25
C LYS A 501 -6.80 2.37 -13.79
N ASN A 502 -7.68 3.29 -13.42
CA ASN A 502 -8.41 3.24 -12.15
C ASN A 502 -9.24 1.95 -12.06
N LEU A 503 -9.61 1.55 -10.84
CA LEU A 503 -10.60 0.49 -10.67
C LEU A 503 -11.95 0.97 -11.22
N GLU A 504 -12.52 0.22 -12.17
CA GLU A 504 -13.85 0.49 -12.72
C GLU A 504 -14.90 -0.31 -11.95
N PHE A 505 -15.60 0.38 -11.06
CA PHE A 505 -16.63 -0.24 -10.22
C PHE A 505 -18.02 -0.10 -10.84
N TYR A 506 -18.76 -1.22 -10.86
CA TYR A 506 -20.06 -1.33 -11.50
C TYR A 506 -21.12 -1.77 -10.49
N PHE A 507 -22.20 -0.99 -10.43
CA PHE A 507 -23.33 -1.14 -9.52
C PHE A 507 -24.65 -1.04 -10.28
N GLU A 508 -25.64 -1.83 -9.86
CA GLU A 508 -26.97 -1.91 -10.47
C GLU A 508 -27.72 -0.56 -10.41
N ASN A 509 -27.52 0.22 -9.32
CA ASN A 509 -28.09 1.55 -9.13
C ASN A 509 -27.24 2.42 -8.17
N ARG A 510 -27.64 3.69 -7.96
CA ARG A 510 -26.93 4.68 -7.12
C ARG A 510 -26.89 4.29 -5.63
N GLU A 511 -27.96 3.71 -5.10
CA GLU A 511 -28.08 3.31 -3.69
C GLU A 511 -27.17 2.12 -3.37
N SER A 512 -27.16 1.11 -4.25
CA SER A 512 -26.23 -0.02 -4.20
C SER A 512 -24.78 0.46 -4.24
N ALA A 513 -24.46 1.46 -5.07
CA ALA A 513 -23.13 2.07 -5.10
C ALA A 513 -22.76 2.73 -3.76
N ILE A 514 -23.66 3.52 -3.15
CA ILE A 514 -23.43 4.15 -1.85
C ILE A 514 -23.16 3.11 -0.76
N LYS A 515 -24.05 2.11 -0.58
CA LYS A 515 -23.90 1.08 0.46
C LYS A 515 -22.56 0.33 0.32
N HIS A 516 -22.20 -0.03 -0.90
CA HIS A 516 -20.96 -0.74 -1.17
C HIS A 516 -19.74 0.12 -0.86
N ILE A 517 -19.57 1.29 -1.49
CA ILE A 517 -18.36 2.12 -1.29
C ILE A 517 -18.17 2.54 0.17
N ILE A 518 -19.25 2.84 0.92
CA ILE A 518 -19.19 3.08 2.37
C ILE A 518 -18.52 1.91 3.09
N THR A 519 -18.98 0.68 2.84
CA THR A 519 -18.50 -0.49 3.58
C THR A 519 -17.04 -0.81 3.21
N TYR A 520 -16.66 -0.52 1.97
CA TYR A 520 -15.30 -0.74 1.44
C TYR A 520 -14.31 0.20 2.13
N VAL A 521 -14.66 1.49 2.19
CA VAL A 521 -13.99 2.51 3.00
C VAL A 521 -13.90 2.08 4.48
N LEU A 522 -14.99 1.60 5.08
CA LEU A 522 -14.99 1.21 6.49
C LEU A 522 -14.11 0.00 6.79
N HIS A 523 -13.94 -0.92 5.83
CA HIS A 523 -12.89 -1.92 5.93
C HIS A 523 -11.51 -1.30 5.79
N ASP A 524 -11.28 -0.48 4.77
CA ASP A 524 -9.95 0.11 4.50
C ASP A 524 -9.46 0.84 5.75
N LEU A 525 -10.33 1.58 6.42
CA LEU A 525 -10.06 2.24 7.71
C LEU A 525 -9.83 1.29 8.91
N ARG A 526 -10.02 -0.03 8.78
CA ARG A 526 -9.54 -1.02 9.77
C ARG A 526 -8.12 -1.53 9.47
N ARG A 527 -7.62 -1.41 8.23
CA ARG A 527 -6.24 -1.81 7.86
C ARG A 527 -5.30 -0.60 7.72
N GLU A 528 -5.78 0.48 7.12
CA GLU A 528 -5.13 1.79 6.99
C GLU A 528 -5.99 2.91 7.63
N PRO A 529 -6.25 2.86 8.96
CA PRO A 529 -7.12 3.81 9.69
C PRO A 529 -6.80 5.29 9.48
N ARG A 530 -5.59 5.61 9.00
CA ARG A 530 -5.08 6.96 8.80
C ARG A 530 -5.60 7.65 7.55
N ALA A 531 -6.23 6.93 6.61
CA ALA A 531 -6.41 7.41 5.25
C ALA A 531 -7.80 7.10 4.69
N LEU A 532 -8.62 8.13 4.44
CA LEU A 532 -9.91 7.97 3.77
C LEU A 532 -9.71 8.08 2.25
N ARG A 533 -9.50 6.92 1.60
CA ARG A 533 -9.03 6.81 0.21
C ARG A 533 -10.14 6.79 -0.83
N LEU A 534 -10.84 7.93 -0.96
CA LEU A 534 -11.87 8.10 -1.99
C LEU A 534 -11.30 8.08 -3.43
N ASP A 535 -10.00 8.32 -3.59
CA ASP A 535 -9.28 8.25 -4.86
C ASP A 535 -9.27 6.85 -5.51
N TYR A 536 -9.39 5.78 -4.72
CA TYR A 536 -9.53 4.41 -5.24
C TYR A 536 -10.91 4.17 -5.86
N TYR A 537 -11.95 4.77 -5.27
CA TYR A 537 -13.34 4.61 -5.68
C TYR A 537 -13.81 5.65 -6.69
N GLN A 538 -12.91 6.54 -7.15
CA GLN A 538 -13.23 7.73 -7.94
C GLN A 538 -14.09 7.45 -9.18
N THR A 539 -13.91 6.30 -9.83
CA THR A 539 -14.65 5.94 -11.04
C THR A 539 -16.14 5.78 -10.74
N ALA A 540 -16.49 5.11 -9.64
CA ALA A 540 -17.89 5.01 -9.22
C ALA A 540 -18.38 6.32 -8.59
N ILE A 541 -17.57 6.97 -7.75
CA ILE A 541 -17.96 8.23 -7.10
C ILE A 541 -18.38 9.27 -8.13
N LYS A 542 -17.59 9.47 -9.19
CA LYS A 542 -17.91 10.38 -10.32
C LYS A 542 -19.07 9.88 -11.17
N LYS A 543 -19.16 8.57 -11.46
CA LYS A 543 -20.15 8.00 -12.39
C LYS A 543 -21.58 8.01 -11.85
N TYR A 544 -21.74 7.80 -10.54
CA TYR A 544 -23.04 7.79 -9.87
C TYR A 544 -23.34 9.11 -9.13
N ASP A 545 -22.34 10.00 -9.06
CA ASP A 545 -22.35 11.28 -8.34
C ASP A 545 -22.74 11.09 -6.87
N ILE A 546 -21.90 10.39 -6.09
CA ILE A 546 -22.25 9.86 -4.75
C ILE A 546 -21.27 10.17 -3.61
N GLY A 547 -20.18 10.88 -3.90
CA GLY A 547 -19.11 11.07 -2.90
C GLY A 547 -19.58 11.83 -1.67
N ASP A 548 -20.49 12.79 -1.85
CA ASP A 548 -21.08 13.58 -0.77
C ASP A 548 -21.97 12.71 0.14
N GLU A 549 -22.84 11.85 -0.40
CA GLU A 549 -23.63 10.92 0.42
C GLU A 549 -22.81 9.83 1.08
N ILE A 550 -21.81 9.26 0.42
CA ILE A 550 -20.88 8.29 1.04
C ILE A 550 -20.28 8.90 2.30
N LEU A 551 -19.76 10.13 2.18
CA LEU A 551 -19.08 10.82 3.27
C LEU A 551 -20.05 11.18 4.40
N LYS A 552 -21.22 11.74 4.07
CA LYS A 552 -22.28 12.05 5.05
C LYS A 552 -22.79 10.80 5.77
N ALA A 553 -22.92 9.67 5.08
CA ALA A 553 -23.37 8.42 5.69
C ALA A 553 -22.29 7.79 6.59
N LEU A 554 -21.01 7.85 6.20
CA LEU A 554 -19.88 7.48 7.07
C LEU A 554 -19.88 8.32 8.35
N ILE A 555 -20.03 9.64 8.21
CA ILE A 555 -20.15 10.60 9.33
C ILE A 555 -21.31 10.20 10.26
N THR A 556 -22.49 9.95 9.70
CA THR A 556 -23.73 9.74 10.47
C THR A 556 -23.81 8.36 11.13
N HIS A 557 -23.29 7.31 10.47
CA HIS A 557 -23.55 5.91 10.84
C HIS A 557 -22.32 5.12 11.26
N ALA A 558 -21.11 5.58 10.94
CA ALA A 558 -19.86 4.94 11.35
C ALA A 558 -18.78 5.94 11.81
N PRO A 559 -19.14 6.95 12.65
CA PRO A 559 -18.20 7.99 13.06
C PRO A 559 -16.94 7.43 13.71
N GLU A 560 -17.06 6.37 14.54
CA GLU A 560 -15.94 5.73 15.24
C GLU A 560 -14.81 5.23 14.31
N ALA A 561 -15.11 4.90 13.05
CA ALA A 561 -14.11 4.48 12.07
C ALA A 561 -13.39 5.66 11.41
N LEU A 562 -14.05 6.82 11.29
CA LEU A 562 -13.49 8.04 10.71
C LEU A 562 -12.49 8.74 11.63
N LYS A 563 -12.54 8.46 12.93
CA LYS A 563 -11.72 9.11 13.97
C LYS A 563 -10.22 9.09 13.72
N GLN A 564 -9.71 8.01 13.12
CA GLN A 564 -8.28 7.88 12.88
C GLN A 564 -7.81 8.52 11.56
N VAL A 565 -8.73 9.06 10.73
CA VAL A 565 -8.44 9.63 9.41
C VAL A 565 -7.71 10.96 9.51
N GLU A 566 -6.48 10.98 9.01
CA GLU A 566 -5.62 12.18 8.93
C GLU A 566 -5.84 12.95 7.63
N HIS A 567 -6.29 12.26 6.58
CA HIS A 567 -6.47 12.82 5.25
C HIS A 567 -7.59 12.11 4.49
N ILE A 568 -8.45 12.90 3.84
CA ILE A 568 -9.40 12.42 2.83
C ILE A 568 -8.76 12.63 1.46
N GLN A 569 -8.31 11.56 0.82
CA GLN A 569 -7.61 11.65 -0.45
C GLN A 569 -8.60 11.89 -1.61
N ALA A 570 -8.25 12.83 -2.49
CA ALA A 570 -9.08 13.36 -3.58
C ALA A 570 -10.41 14.02 -3.16
N PHE A 571 -10.58 14.41 -1.89
CA PHE A 571 -11.81 15.01 -1.34
C PHE A 571 -12.46 16.07 -2.25
N GLY A 572 -11.76 17.16 -2.59
CA GLY A 572 -12.35 18.28 -3.35
C GLY A 572 -12.71 17.97 -4.80
N GLU A 573 -12.35 16.78 -5.30
CA GLU A 573 -12.72 16.27 -6.63
C GLU A 573 -13.81 15.18 -6.53
N MET A 574 -13.94 14.51 -5.37
CA MET A 574 -14.91 13.43 -5.12
C MET A 574 -16.19 13.91 -4.39
N CYS A 575 -16.06 14.89 -3.52
CA CYS A 575 -17.07 15.35 -2.55
C CYS A 575 -17.18 16.88 -2.56
N PRO A 576 -17.47 17.52 -3.72
CA PRO A 576 -17.36 18.97 -3.87
C PRO A 576 -18.33 19.77 -3.00
N ASN A 577 -19.44 19.17 -2.54
CA ASN A 577 -20.46 19.86 -1.74
C ASN A 577 -20.36 19.54 -0.23
N SER A 578 -19.55 18.55 0.17
CA SER A 578 -19.44 18.12 1.58
C SER A 578 -18.41 18.87 2.40
N THR A 579 -17.86 19.98 1.92
CA THR A 579 -16.97 20.84 2.74
C THR A 579 -17.64 21.19 4.06
N ASP A 580 -18.88 21.66 4.02
CA ASP A 580 -19.63 22.01 5.24
C ASP A 580 -20.02 20.78 6.07
N ASN A 581 -20.31 19.63 5.43
CA ASN A 581 -20.57 18.37 6.14
C ASN A 581 -19.32 17.85 6.88
N VAL A 582 -18.13 17.97 6.27
CA VAL A 582 -16.85 17.55 6.86
C VAL A 582 -16.41 18.52 7.95
N LEU A 583 -16.53 19.83 7.73
CA LEU A 583 -16.26 20.83 8.77
C LEU A 583 -17.19 20.61 9.97
N ALA A 584 -18.51 20.50 9.75
CA ALA A 584 -19.44 20.19 10.82
C ALA A 584 -19.19 18.82 11.49
N ALA A 585 -18.61 17.84 10.79
CA ALA A 585 -18.21 16.55 11.36
C ALA A 585 -16.89 16.62 12.15
N ILE A 586 -15.94 17.47 11.75
CA ILE A 586 -14.76 17.80 12.55
C ILE A 586 -15.20 18.52 13.83
N ASP A 587 -16.11 19.50 13.72
CA ASP A 587 -16.69 20.23 14.84
C ASP A 587 -17.51 19.32 15.79
N GLN A 588 -18.13 18.26 15.26
CA GLN A 588 -18.83 17.21 16.02
C GLN A 588 -17.90 16.13 16.61
N GLY A 589 -16.58 16.21 16.39
CA GLY A 589 -15.63 15.21 16.90
C GLY A 589 -15.72 13.85 16.20
N ILE A 590 -16.20 13.80 14.96
CA ILE A 590 -16.33 12.59 14.15
C ILE A 590 -15.05 12.33 13.34
N PHE A 591 -14.47 13.40 12.78
CA PHE A 591 -13.19 13.38 12.07
C PHE A 591 -12.03 13.81 12.99
N GLU A 592 -11.84 13.08 14.08
CA GLU A 592 -10.93 13.36 15.21
C GLU A 592 -9.46 13.70 14.82
N LYS A 593 -8.95 13.28 13.66
CA LYS A 593 -7.58 13.55 13.17
C LYS A 593 -7.48 14.49 11.95
N LEU A 594 -8.59 14.93 11.36
CA LEU A 594 -8.58 15.54 10.03
C LEU A 594 -8.41 17.07 10.10
N ASP A 595 -7.42 17.62 9.40
CA ASP A 595 -7.21 19.08 9.38
C ASP A 595 -8.29 19.81 8.55
N SER A 596 -9.12 20.60 9.23
CA SER A 596 -10.16 21.44 8.61
C SER A 596 -9.61 22.49 7.65
N LYS A 597 -8.34 22.90 7.79
CA LYS A 597 -7.68 23.86 6.88
C LYS A 597 -7.45 23.28 5.49
N ALA A 598 -7.43 21.96 5.33
CA ALA A 598 -7.28 21.29 4.04
C ALA A 598 -8.45 21.58 3.07
N PHE A 599 -9.57 22.09 3.57
CA PHE A 599 -10.82 22.27 2.81
C PHE A 599 -11.17 23.74 2.51
N GLN A 600 -10.31 24.70 2.88
CA GLN A 600 -10.55 26.12 2.60
C GLN A 600 -10.18 26.48 1.15
N PRO A 601 -11.02 27.26 0.42
CA PRO A 601 -10.82 27.55 -0.99
C PRO A 601 -9.63 28.49 -1.24
N LYS A 602 -8.78 28.14 -2.21
CA LYS A 602 -7.59 28.93 -2.57
C LYS A 602 -7.92 30.06 -3.54
N LEU A 603 -7.70 31.29 -3.12
CA LEU A 603 -7.79 32.49 -3.96
C LEU A 603 -6.67 32.52 -5.01
N SER A 604 -7.02 32.86 -6.26
CA SER A 604 -6.10 32.82 -7.41
C SER A 604 -5.53 34.21 -7.76
N PRO A 605 -4.21 34.37 -7.97
CA PRO A 605 -3.63 35.65 -8.43
C PRO A 605 -3.83 35.90 -9.93
N SER A 606 -4.01 37.16 -10.32
CA SER A 606 -4.12 37.61 -11.72
C SER A 606 -2.77 37.98 -12.34
N SER A 607 -2.59 37.73 -13.65
CA SER A 607 -1.37 38.05 -14.41
C SER A 607 -1.55 39.20 -15.41
N GLY A 608 -0.52 40.02 -15.57
CA GLY A 608 -0.39 41.03 -16.62
C GLY A 608 0.46 40.54 -17.80
N LYS A 609 0.50 41.32 -18.89
CA LYS A 609 1.28 41.07 -20.12
C LYS A 609 1.99 42.35 -20.55
N GLU A 610 3.19 42.24 -21.11
CA GLU A 610 3.61 42.85 -22.40
C GLU A 610 5.13 42.76 -22.59
N GLU A 611 5.59 41.90 -23.50
CA GLU A 611 6.84 42.03 -24.28
C GLU A 611 6.82 40.91 -25.34
N LYS A 612 7.12 41.21 -26.62
CA LYS A 612 6.68 40.32 -27.72
C LYS A 612 7.54 40.26 -28.98
N SER A 613 8.82 40.61 -28.89
CA SER A 613 9.76 40.60 -30.03
C SER A 613 11.08 39.86 -29.77
N GLU A 614 11.51 39.71 -28.52
CA GLU A 614 12.58 38.76 -28.16
C GLU A 614 12.03 37.33 -27.99
N GLU A 615 10.77 37.22 -27.56
CA GLU A 615 10.03 35.96 -27.29
C GLU A 615 10.09 34.95 -28.47
N GLU A 616 10.06 35.41 -29.73
CA GLU A 616 10.14 34.52 -30.90
C GLU A 616 11.53 33.90 -31.10
N SER A 617 12.60 34.61 -30.72
CA SER A 617 13.98 34.13 -30.78
C SER A 617 14.23 33.08 -29.70
N GLU A 618 13.88 33.41 -28.46
CA GLU A 618 14.03 32.50 -27.32
C GLU A 618 13.18 31.24 -27.47
N THR A 619 11.92 31.39 -27.92
CA THR A 619 11.02 30.26 -28.18
C THR A 619 11.61 29.28 -29.21
N LYS A 620 12.33 29.78 -30.23
CA LYS A 620 12.98 28.90 -31.21
C LYS A 620 14.11 28.08 -30.58
N ILE A 621 15.03 28.73 -29.87
CA ILE A 621 16.15 28.07 -29.20
C ILE A 621 15.65 27.07 -28.14
N PHE A 622 14.64 27.46 -27.37
CA PHE A 622 13.97 26.62 -26.38
C PHE A 622 13.40 25.33 -27.00
N ASN A 623 12.73 25.45 -28.16
CA ASN A 623 12.19 24.28 -28.85
C ASN A 623 13.30 23.34 -29.37
N GLU A 624 14.42 23.87 -29.88
CA GLU A 624 15.58 23.04 -30.26
C GLU A 624 16.18 22.29 -29.06
N LYS A 625 16.30 22.93 -27.88
CA LYS A 625 16.74 22.26 -26.64
C LYS A 625 15.76 21.15 -26.21
N LYS A 626 14.45 21.42 -26.28
CA LYS A 626 13.38 20.45 -25.98
C LYS A 626 13.45 19.24 -26.93
N GLU A 627 13.61 19.47 -28.23
CA GLU A 627 13.73 18.41 -29.25
C GLU A 627 14.98 17.55 -29.07
N PHE A 628 16.13 18.16 -28.75
CA PHE A 628 17.36 17.45 -28.41
C PHE A 628 17.19 16.57 -27.16
N LEU A 629 16.59 17.08 -26.08
CA LEU A 629 16.35 16.30 -24.86
C LEU A 629 15.37 15.14 -25.09
N VAL A 630 14.34 15.33 -25.91
CA VAL A 630 13.43 14.23 -26.31
C VAL A 630 14.18 13.18 -27.13
N THR A 631 14.96 13.59 -28.12
CA THR A 631 15.72 12.69 -29.00
C THR A 631 16.75 11.88 -28.22
N LEU A 632 17.54 12.54 -27.36
CA LEU A 632 18.53 11.88 -26.50
C LEU A 632 17.88 10.95 -25.48
N LYS A 633 16.72 11.31 -24.91
CA LYS A 633 15.93 10.43 -24.04
C LYS A 633 15.52 9.16 -24.78
N ASP A 634 15.02 9.30 -26.01
CA ASP A 634 14.63 8.18 -26.85
C ASP A 634 15.81 7.27 -27.20
N GLU A 635 16.96 7.82 -27.59
CA GLU A 635 18.19 7.05 -27.85
C GLU A 635 18.73 6.33 -26.61
N VAL A 636 18.87 7.05 -25.48
CA VAL A 636 19.33 6.50 -24.20
C VAL A 636 18.43 5.36 -23.74
N MET A 637 17.11 5.50 -23.87
CA MET A 637 16.17 4.43 -23.53
C MET A 637 16.22 3.27 -24.55
N LYS A 638 16.24 3.54 -25.86
CA LYS A 638 16.35 2.51 -26.93
C LYS A 638 17.64 1.68 -26.82
N SER A 639 18.75 2.28 -26.37
CA SER A 639 20.02 1.59 -26.13
C SER A 639 19.87 0.42 -25.13
N HIS A 640 18.91 0.50 -24.21
CA HIS A 640 18.59 -0.54 -23.24
C HIS A 640 17.81 -1.71 -23.87
N TRP A 641 16.94 -1.45 -24.85
CA TRP A 641 16.04 -2.45 -25.45
C TRP A 641 16.73 -3.39 -26.44
N ASN A 642 17.72 -2.93 -27.20
CA ASN A 642 18.46 -3.75 -28.18
C ASN A 642 19.45 -4.76 -27.55
N THR A 643 19.52 -4.83 -26.20
CA THR A 643 20.41 -5.74 -25.44
C THR A 643 20.02 -7.22 -25.52
N ARG A 644 19.01 -7.60 -26.31
CA ARG A 644 18.44 -8.96 -26.38
C ARG A 644 19.22 -9.94 -27.28
N GLY A 645 20.26 -9.48 -27.99
CA GLY A 645 21.23 -10.32 -28.72
C GLY A 645 22.25 -11.03 -27.80
N ARG A 646 22.73 -12.22 -28.18
CA ARG A 646 23.48 -13.12 -27.28
C ARG A 646 24.89 -12.63 -26.86
N ASP A 647 25.53 -11.73 -27.63
CA ASP A 647 26.96 -11.41 -27.47
C ASP A 647 27.32 -10.33 -26.42
N PHE A 648 26.33 -9.65 -25.84
CA PHE A 648 26.59 -8.42 -25.05
C PHE A 648 26.85 -8.62 -23.54
N ARG A 649 27.11 -9.87 -23.09
CA ARG A 649 27.49 -10.18 -21.69
C ARG A 649 28.75 -9.46 -21.19
N LEU A 650 29.58 -8.89 -22.06
CA LEU A 650 30.78 -8.12 -21.69
C LEU A 650 30.60 -6.59 -21.64
N LEU A 651 29.44 -6.01 -22.00
CA LEU A 651 29.31 -4.54 -21.99
C LEU A 651 29.06 -3.94 -20.60
N TYR A 652 28.47 -4.73 -19.69
CA TYR A 652 28.03 -4.31 -18.36
C TYR A 652 29.15 -3.81 -17.40
N ARG A 653 30.43 -3.85 -17.82
CA ARG A 653 31.59 -3.46 -17.00
C ARG A 653 32.25 -2.13 -17.40
N ILE A 654 31.78 -1.42 -18.44
CA ILE A 654 32.47 -0.23 -18.97
C ILE A 654 31.54 0.99 -19.16
N VAL A 655 30.25 0.79 -19.47
CA VAL A 655 29.32 1.86 -19.88
C VAL A 655 28.23 2.30 -18.84
N PRO A 656 27.98 1.67 -17.67
CA PRO A 656 26.82 2.02 -16.82
C PRO A 656 26.70 3.50 -16.42
N ASP A 657 27.75 4.08 -15.85
CA ASP A 657 27.64 5.31 -15.04
C ASP A 657 27.21 6.54 -15.84
N GLY A 658 27.71 6.69 -17.07
CA GLY A 658 27.35 7.82 -17.93
C GLY A 658 25.92 7.71 -18.47
N ILE A 659 25.53 6.53 -18.96
CA ILE A 659 24.18 6.28 -19.49
C ILE A 659 23.13 6.36 -18.36
N GLN A 660 23.44 5.84 -17.17
CA GLN A 660 22.55 5.95 -16.01
C GLN A 660 22.46 7.39 -15.49
N SER A 661 23.56 8.17 -15.54
CA SER A 661 23.51 9.60 -15.21
C SER A 661 22.60 10.37 -16.17
N LEU A 662 22.74 10.17 -17.49
CA LEU A 662 21.84 10.75 -18.49
C LEU A 662 20.38 10.30 -18.25
N ARG A 663 20.13 9.01 -17.99
CA ARG A 663 18.79 8.48 -17.68
C ARG A 663 18.17 9.15 -16.44
N ASN A 664 18.95 9.35 -15.37
CA ASN A 664 18.49 10.00 -14.14
C ASN A 664 18.12 11.49 -14.34
N ILE A 665 18.69 12.14 -15.36
CA ILE A 665 18.32 13.51 -15.77
C ILE A 665 17.08 13.44 -16.68
N LEU A 666 17.14 12.67 -17.77
CA LEU A 666 16.14 12.63 -18.84
C LEU A 666 14.79 12.02 -18.44
N ILE A 667 14.72 11.22 -17.36
CA ILE A 667 13.44 10.77 -16.78
C ILE A 667 12.60 11.95 -16.26
N LYS A 668 13.24 13.04 -15.82
CA LYS A 668 12.55 14.26 -15.33
C LYS A 668 11.89 15.07 -16.44
N LEU A 669 12.24 14.83 -17.70
CA LEU A 669 11.61 15.46 -18.86
C LEU A 669 10.14 15.00 -18.95
N PRO A 670 9.14 15.90 -18.94
CA PRO A 670 7.73 15.53 -18.86
C PRO A 670 7.28 14.68 -20.05
N ALA A 671 6.31 13.79 -19.81
CA ALA A 671 5.83 12.82 -20.81
C ALA A 671 4.74 13.35 -21.76
N LYS A 672 4.42 14.64 -21.66
CA LYS A 672 3.42 15.37 -22.45
C LYS A 672 3.76 16.86 -22.49
N GLU A 673 3.19 17.57 -23.45
CA GLU A 673 3.39 19.02 -23.67
C GLU A 673 2.62 19.93 -22.71
N GLU A 674 1.81 19.38 -21.80
CA GLU A 674 0.77 20.09 -21.06
C GLU A 674 1.28 21.20 -20.11
N LYS A 675 2.60 21.27 -19.84
CA LYS A 675 3.29 22.46 -19.31
C LYS A 675 4.72 22.57 -19.86
N ASN A 676 4.99 23.60 -20.67
CA ASN A 676 6.36 24.05 -20.96
C ASN A 676 6.91 24.79 -19.72
N ASP A 677 7.59 24.07 -18.82
CA ASP A 677 8.42 24.70 -17.78
C ASP A 677 9.79 25.02 -18.39
N ASN A 678 9.96 26.28 -18.82
CA ASN A 678 11.18 26.70 -19.51
C ASN A 678 12.42 26.51 -18.62
N LYS A 679 12.29 26.79 -17.32
CA LYS A 679 13.39 26.67 -16.34
C LYS A 679 13.80 25.21 -16.13
N LEU A 680 12.85 24.27 -16.15
CA LEU A 680 13.15 22.84 -16.08
C LEU A 680 13.94 22.38 -17.30
N ILE A 681 13.53 22.74 -18.52
CA ILE A 681 14.23 22.35 -19.76
C ILE A 681 15.68 22.86 -19.76
N GLU A 682 15.90 24.14 -19.42
CA GLU A 682 17.25 24.71 -19.27
C GLU A 682 18.09 23.92 -18.26
N THR A 683 17.54 23.70 -17.06
CA THR A 683 18.21 22.94 -15.98
C THR A 683 18.57 21.51 -16.40
N LEU A 684 17.74 20.85 -17.20
CA LEU A 684 18.02 19.51 -17.72
C LEU A 684 19.04 19.54 -18.87
N PHE A 685 19.02 20.58 -19.71
CA PHE A 685 19.97 20.77 -20.80
C PHE A 685 21.40 20.99 -20.29
N GLU A 686 21.59 21.88 -19.31
CA GLU A 686 22.88 22.10 -18.63
C GLU A 686 23.41 20.81 -17.97
N GLN A 687 22.54 20.05 -17.29
CA GLN A 687 22.90 18.77 -16.66
C GLN A 687 23.32 17.72 -17.69
N VAL A 688 22.64 17.66 -18.84
CA VAL A 688 23.02 16.78 -19.96
C VAL A 688 24.35 17.22 -20.57
N GLU A 689 24.55 18.51 -20.87
CA GLU A 689 25.82 19.03 -21.39
C GLU A 689 26.98 18.61 -20.48
N HIS A 690 26.85 18.83 -19.17
CA HIS A 690 27.88 18.50 -18.19
C HIS A 690 28.26 17.01 -18.21
N VAL A 691 27.27 16.10 -18.21
CA VAL A 691 27.52 14.65 -18.25
C VAL A 691 28.16 14.22 -19.57
N LEU A 692 27.67 14.73 -20.71
CA LEU A 692 28.29 14.46 -22.02
C LEU A 692 29.75 14.93 -22.04
N LYS A 693 30.01 16.15 -21.56
CA LYS A 693 31.33 16.79 -21.48
C LYS A 693 32.32 16.03 -20.59
N GLN A 694 31.85 15.52 -19.45
CA GLN A 694 32.63 14.70 -18.55
C GLN A 694 32.95 13.34 -19.20
N LYS A 695 31.94 12.62 -19.72
CA LYS A 695 32.12 11.23 -20.17
C LYS A 695 32.94 11.11 -21.46
N GLN A 696 32.87 12.06 -22.40
CA GLN A 696 33.81 12.07 -23.54
C GLN A 696 35.29 12.19 -23.12
N GLN A 697 35.58 12.83 -21.97
CA GLN A 697 36.95 12.98 -21.45
C GLN A 697 37.44 11.77 -20.64
N GLU A 698 36.53 11.01 -20.01
CA GLU A 698 36.89 9.80 -19.24
C GLU A 698 37.25 8.60 -20.16
N TYR A 699 36.56 8.42 -21.29
CA TYR A 699 36.75 7.25 -22.17
C TYR A 699 37.98 7.35 -23.11
N LYS A 700 39.19 7.44 -22.52
CA LYS A 700 40.47 7.57 -23.24
C LYS A 700 41.17 6.24 -23.64
N GLY A 701 40.56 5.09 -23.38
CA GLY A 701 41.18 3.78 -23.65
C GLY A 701 41.16 3.36 -25.14
N PRO A 702 42.14 2.54 -25.61
CA PRO A 702 42.29 2.18 -27.02
C PRO A 702 41.36 1.05 -27.50
N GLY A 703 40.56 0.45 -26.61
CA GLY A 703 39.65 -0.63 -27.00
C GLY A 703 38.54 -0.14 -27.93
N ARG A 704 38.22 -0.92 -28.98
CA ARG A 704 37.15 -0.60 -29.96
C ARG A 704 35.85 -0.09 -29.31
N ARG A 705 35.40 -0.73 -28.22
CA ARG A 705 34.20 -0.34 -27.47
C ARG A 705 34.34 0.99 -26.72
N GLN A 706 35.52 1.32 -26.22
CA GLN A 706 35.80 2.61 -25.57
C GLN A 706 35.83 3.73 -26.62
N LYS A 707 36.38 3.45 -27.80
CA LYS A 707 36.28 4.32 -28.98
C LYS A 707 34.81 4.55 -29.37
N GLU A 708 34.03 3.50 -29.62
CA GLU A 708 32.59 3.57 -29.97
C GLU A 708 31.79 4.33 -28.89
N THR A 709 32.07 4.09 -27.60
CA THR A 709 31.43 4.79 -26.47
C THR A 709 31.79 6.28 -26.44
N ARG A 710 33.07 6.63 -26.64
CA ARG A 710 33.53 8.03 -26.69
C ARG A 710 32.94 8.76 -27.90
N GLU A 711 32.83 8.09 -29.04
CA GLU A 711 32.27 8.65 -30.27
C GLU A 711 30.80 9.05 -30.06
N PHE A 712 29.98 8.22 -29.41
CA PHE A 712 28.62 8.60 -29.00
C PHE A 712 28.58 9.84 -28.07
N TYR A 713 29.39 9.88 -27.01
CA TYR A 713 29.42 11.04 -26.11
C TYR A 713 29.91 12.32 -26.81
N GLN A 714 30.87 12.20 -27.74
CA GLN A 714 31.39 13.32 -28.52
C GLN A 714 30.37 13.84 -29.55
N GLU A 715 29.66 12.94 -30.23
CA GLU A 715 28.59 13.26 -31.18
C GLU A 715 27.47 14.05 -30.48
N LYS A 716 26.95 13.55 -29.36
CA LYS A 716 25.90 14.22 -28.59
C LYS A 716 26.36 15.48 -27.88
N TYR A 717 27.64 15.58 -27.49
CA TYR A 717 28.20 16.85 -27.02
C TYR A 717 28.26 17.89 -28.16
N ASN A 718 28.64 17.49 -29.37
CA ASN A 718 28.70 18.40 -30.53
C ASN A 718 27.30 18.89 -30.96
N GLU A 719 26.28 18.02 -30.95
CA GLU A 719 24.87 18.41 -31.11
C GLU A 719 24.47 19.48 -30.08
N CYS A 720 24.77 19.23 -28.80
CA CYS A 720 24.49 20.16 -27.70
C CYS A 720 25.16 21.53 -27.89
N GLN A 721 26.47 21.57 -28.20
CA GLN A 721 27.20 22.83 -28.45
C GLN A 721 26.68 23.58 -29.69
N THR A 722 26.14 22.88 -30.68
CA THR A 722 25.53 23.50 -31.87
C THR A 722 24.28 24.31 -31.49
N ILE A 723 23.52 23.87 -30.48
CA ILE A 723 22.38 24.63 -29.95
C ILE A 723 22.87 25.81 -29.10
N VAL A 724 23.83 25.61 -28.19
CA VAL A 724 24.41 26.69 -27.35
C VAL A 724 24.98 27.83 -28.19
N SER A 725 25.68 27.53 -29.30
CA SER A 725 26.26 28.56 -30.17
C SER A 725 25.23 29.45 -30.90
N LYS A 726 23.96 29.03 -30.98
CA LYS A 726 22.86 29.86 -31.51
C LYS A 726 22.37 30.93 -30.52
N GLU A 727 22.72 30.80 -29.23
CA GLU A 727 22.34 31.77 -28.18
C GLU A 727 23.16 33.07 -28.22
N GLY A 728 24.05 33.25 -29.21
CA GLY A 728 25.04 34.33 -29.21
C GLY A 728 26.14 34.18 -28.14
N LYS A 729 26.02 33.20 -27.24
CA LYS A 729 27.08 32.79 -26.30
C LYS A 729 28.24 32.20 -27.10
N SER A 730 29.29 32.99 -27.24
CA SER A 730 30.51 32.58 -27.96
C SER A 730 31.04 31.26 -27.38
N PRO A 731 31.33 30.23 -28.20
CA PRO A 731 31.73 28.92 -27.70
C PRO A 731 33.03 29.04 -26.90
N ILE A 732 33.05 28.44 -25.71
CA ILE A 732 34.18 28.55 -24.77
C ILE A 732 35.36 27.73 -25.30
N LEU A 733 36.16 28.36 -26.15
CA LEU A 733 37.42 27.83 -26.68
C LEU A 733 38.45 27.69 -25.56
N LEU A 734 38.48 26.52 -24.95
CA LEU A 734 39.59 26.08 -24.10
C LEU A 734 40.72 25.55 -24.99
N LEU A 735 41.93 26.04 -24.72
CA LEU A 735 43.17 25.50 -25.27
C LEU A 735 43.45 24.07 -24.72
N PRO A 736 44.20 23.23 -25.45
CA PRO A 736 44.23 21.77 -25.27
C PRO A 736 44.88 21.25 -23.98
#